data_AF-A0A1T4RHE6-F1
#
_entry.id   AF-A0A1T4RHE6-F1
#
_cell.length_a   1.000
_cell.length_b   1.000
_cell.length_c   1.000
_cell.angle_alpha   90.00
_cell.angle_beta   90.00
_cell.angle_gamma   90.00
#
_symmetry.space_group_name_H-M   'P 1'
#
loop_
_entity.id
_entity.type
_entity.pdbx_description
1 polymer ?
#
loop_
_entity_poly.entity_id
_entity_poly.type
_entity_poly.pdbx_seq_one_letter_code
_entity_poly.pdbx_strand_id
1 'polypeptide(L)'
;MSLKFIDLFAGIGGFRQGMEKSGYECVFSAEIDDNACEVYEANYGENPKCDITKLDASSIPDFDVLCAGFPCQSFSISGKQKGFYDETRGTLFFDICRILEEKKPKAFILENVKNLSTHDKGRTLSIMLASLNKLGYTVNYKVLNAKQFGVPQNRERIILVGNRLGKFYDFDKLEENQVFSMRNFLDSENEFEYLSNDEYTLIEEEYVKTQPNSGLRFVGYRNKKIRTVGVREGTEHLSRVHKQPNRIYSVDGIHPTLPSQEISGRFYIYDGKNVRKLTIEECYRFMGFPEDFKRVGSLSQQYLRIGNSVCVNMIKEVSKELYYLLEGEFELVEEITPRQLLENFYNEVQGKDIDVINEENPLTAEQINMVNNIVEKEATNKGVYTVLLSSLVYKSLNPTQDVRYHQTELENGYSGRSFDTKYVTPFLKEKRLRGAMKESGWLTRSLEQKHPYTLDFPGAINNKNVKQSFLGILNDVEENEVSPDKYILHILKRSIIEKEKQNIVLLNPVTRESKLNINEILELLEQHFNYKYSSRGASILPVVAFYTIYQCLLEEMNRYKGKYLEELGSHYSSDRSSNAAGDIVVRNTSDDTHYEVVEIKFGIKIDNIILEDAYNKIKPTKIQRYYILSTEEPSNQEKIAFDKRIEEIKNEHGCQLIVNGLMKALNYYLRLIEDTDKFLERYIENINSNPEINYEHRVSWNSILNKKIIHSK
;
A
#
# COMPACT_ATOMS: atom_id res chain seq x y z
N MET A 1 3.25 -12.73 -25.76
CA MET A 1 4.73 -12.73 -25.82
C MET A 1 5.18 -11.31 -25.56
N SER A 2 6.23 -11.12 -24.75
CA SER A 2 6.84 -9.81 -24.50
C SER A 2 7.41 -9.23 -25.79
N LEU A 3 7.26 -7.92 -26.00
CA LEU A 3 7.98 -7.21 -27.05
C LEU A 3 9.48 -7.18 -26.73
N LYS A 4 10.31 -7.49 -27.71
CA LYS A 4 11.77 -7.52 -27.54
C LYS A 4 12.37 -6.16 -27.85
N PHE A 5 13.35 -5.73 -27.07
CA PHE A 5 14.06 -4.49 -27.35
C PHE A 5 15.57 -4.66 -27.25
N ILE A 6 16.29 -3.70 -27.84
CA ILE A 6 17.74 -3.56 -27.69
C ILE A 6 18.09 -2.23 -27.04
N ASP A 7 19.14 -2.23 -26.23
CA ASP A 7 19.62 -1.07 -25.45
C ASP A 7 20.99 -0.60 -25.98
N LEU A 8 21.00 0.37 -26.89
CA LEU A 8 22.23 0.94 -27.43
C LEU A 8 22.68 2.15 -26.60
N PHE A 9 23.99 2.31 -26.45
CA PHE A 9 24.58 3.30 -25.53
C PHE A 9 24.02 3.09 -24.11
N ALA A 10 24.02 1.82 -23.69
CA ALA A 10 23.24 1.34 -22.56
C ALA A 10 23.58 2.06 -21.25
N GLY A 11 24.83 2.53 -21.11
CA GLY A 11 25.32 3.11 -19.87
C GLY A 11 25.14 2.11 -18.73
N ILE A 12 24.40 2.53 -17.69
CA ILE A 12 24.04 1.68 -16.56
C ILE A 12 22.65 1.02 -16.70
N GLY A 13 22.05 1.06 -17.90
CA GLY A 13 20.76 0.43 -18.19
C GLY A 13 19.54 1.24 -17.75
N GLY A 14 19.60 2.57 -17.85
CA GLY A 14 18.43 3.41 -17.54
C GLY A 14 17.26 3.17 -18.50
N PHE A 15 17.54 2.89 -19.77
CA PHE A 15 16.53 2.43 -20.73
C PHE A 15 16.01 1.05 -20.36
N ARG A 16 16.91 0.08 -20.10
CA ARG A 16 16.51 -1.27 -19.66
C ARG A 16 15.55 -1.25 -18.48
N GLN A 17 15.87 -0.51 -17.42
CA GLN A 17 14.97 -0.33 -16.26
C GLN A 17 13.58 0.16 -16.66
N GLY A 18 13.49 1.19 -17.50
CA GLY A 18 12.20 1.76 -17.91
C GLY A 18 11.43 0.85 -18.88
N MET A 19 12.13 0.14 -19.76
CA MET A 19 11.53 -0.77 -20.74
C MET A 19 11.01 -2.05 -20.07
N GLU A 20 11.81 -2.70 -19.21
CA GLU A 20 11.42 -3.95 -18.53
C GLU A 20 10.22 -3.72 -17.58
N LYS A 21 10.18 -2.57 -16.89
CA LYS A 21 9.01 -2.14 -16.09
C LYS A 21 7.73 -1.92 -16.89
N SER A 22 7.84 -1.88 -18.22
CA SER A 22 6.71 -1.78 -19.15
C SER A 22 6.55 -3.06 -19.99
N GLY A 23 7.02 -4.21 -19.49
CA GLY A 23 6.74 -5.53 -20.06
C GLY A 23 7.58 -5.90 -21.29
N TYR A 24 8.65 -5.16 -21.58
CA TYR A 24 9.57 -5.49 -22.66
C TYR A 24 10.70 -6.42 -22.19
N GLU A 25 11.25 -7.21 -23.12
CA GLU A 25 12.38 -8.11 -22.87
C GLU A 25 13.64 -7.58 -23.58
N CYS A 26 14.72 -7.37 -22.82
CA CYS A 26 16.00 -6.95 -23.41
C CYS A 26 16.69 -8.15 -24.06
N VAL A 27 17.00 -8.06 -25.36
CA VAL A 27 17.67 -9.17 -26.09
C VAL A 27 19.08 -8.83 -26.58
N PHE A 28 19.48 -7.56 -26.50
CA PHE A 28 20.83 -7.12 -26.83
C PHE A 28 21.11 -5.76 -26.19
N SER A 29 22.34 -5.55 -25.75
CA SER A 29 22.82 -4.28 -25.21
C SER A 29 24.20 -3.94 -25.74
N ALA A 30 24.50 -2.64 -25.87
CA ALA A 30 25.80 -2.17 -26.34
C ALA A 30 26.30 -0.93 -25.59
N GLU A 31 27.48 -1.05 -24.98
CA GLU A 31 28.19 0.00 -24.26
C GLU A 31 29.71 -0.12 -24.45
N ILE A 32 30.42 1.00 -24.57
CA ILE A 32 31.88 1.01 -24.80
C ILE A 32 32.67 1.35 -23.53
N ASP A 33 32.09 2.02 -22.55
CA ASP A 33 32.75 2.34 -21.28
C ASP A 33 32.80 1.12 -20.36
N ASP A 34 34.02 0.69 -20.00
CA ASP A 34 34.25 -0.50 -19.17
C ASP A 34 33.56 -0.40 -17.80
N ASN A 35 33.56 0.78 -17.18
CA ASN A 35 32.96 0.96 -15.85
C ASN A 35 31.43 0.89 -15.92
N ALA A 36 30.81 1.40 -16.99
CA ALA A 36 29.39 1.25 -17.23
C ALA A 36 29.02 -0.23 -17.46
N CYS A 37 29.85 -0.95 -18.23
CA CYS A 37 29.68 -2.40 -18.46
C CYS A 37 29.69 -3.19 -17.15
N GLU A 38 30.63 -2.91 -16.23
CA GLU A 38 30.70 -3.58 -14.91
C GLU A 38 29.43 -3.39 -14.08
N VAL A 39 28.85 -2.19 -14.08
CA VAL A 39 27.59 -1.93 -13.35
C VAL A 39 26.41 -2.63 -14.02
N TYR A 40 26.37 -2.60 -15.35
CA TYR A 40 25.34 -3.28 -16.11
C TYR A 40 25.37 -4.79 -15.83
N GLU A 41 26.54 -5.41 -15.90
CA GLU A 41 26.74 -6.83 -15.61
C GLU A 41 26.36 -7.18 -14.17
N ALA A 42 26.70 -6.33 -13.20
CA ALA A 42 26.32 -6.56 -11.80
C ALA A 42 24.79 -6.58 -11.58
N ASN A 43 24.03 -5.78 -12.34
CA ASN A 43 22.58 -5.68 -12.19
C ASN A 43 21.79 -6.67 -13.06
N TYR A 44 22.30 -6.99 -14.26
CA TYR A 44 21.55 -7.79 -15.25
C TYR A 44 22.20 -9.13 -15.59
N GLY A 45 23.41 -9.43 -15.08
CA GLY A 45 24.12 -10.67 -15.38
C GLY A 45 24.66 -10.76 -16.82
N GLU A 46 24.61 -9.67 -17.57
CA GLU A 46 25.01 -9.58 -18.98
C GLU A 46 26.06 -8.48 -19.16
N ASN A 47 27.14 -8.78 -19.90
CA ASN A 47 28.15 -7.78 -20.21
C ASN A 47 27.81 -7.07 -21.54
N PRO A 48 27.52 -5.75 -21.54
CA PRO A 48 27.12 -5.02 -22.74
C PRO A 48 28.31 -4.56 -23.60
N LYS A 49 29.56 -4.95 -23.29
CA LYS A 49 30.77 -4.40 -23.93
C LYS A 49 30.73 -4.58 -25.45
N CYS A 50 30.48 -3.49 -26.17
CA CYS A 50 30.38 -3.49 -27.62
C CYS A 50 30.64 -2.09 -28.20
N ASP A 51 31.56 -2.01 -29.17
CA ASP A 51 31.77 -0.82 -29.99
C ASP A 51 30.81 -0.84 -31.18
N ILE A 52 29.72 -0.07 -31.07
CA ILE A 52 28.66 -0.07 -32.09
C ILE A 52 29.15 0.31 -33.49
N THR A 53 30.25 1.07 -33.59
CA THR A 53 30.78 1.55 -34.88
C THR A 53 31.41 0.42 -35.70
N LYS A 54 31.74 -0.69 -35.04
CA LYS A 54 32.33 -1.90 -35.64
C LYS A 54 31.36 -3.08 -35.64
N LEU A 55 30.23 -2.96 -34.97
CA LEU A 55 29.22 -4.01 -34.87
C LEU A 55 28.55 -4.23 -36.22
N ASP A 56 28.58 -5.47 -36.71
CA ASP A 56 27.76 -5.88 -37.84
C ASP A 56 26.29 -5.85 -37.43
N ALA A 57 25.47 -5.07 -38.13
CA ALA A 57 24.06 -4.95 -37.79
C ALA A 57 23.31 -6.27 -37.99
N SER A 58 23.75 -7.13 -38.92
CA SER A 58 23.11 -8.41 -39.20
C SER A 58 23.28 -9.44 -38.08
N SER A 59 24.32 -9.30 -37.24
CA SER A 59 24.57 -10.19 -36.10
C SER A 59 23.72 -9.87 -34.87
N ILE A 60 23.02 -8.73 -34.85
CA ILE A 60 22.12 -8.37 -33.76
C ILE A 60 20.90 -9.31 -33.80
N PRO A 61 20.44 -9.88 -32.67
CA PRO A 61 19.21 -10.66 -32.62
C PRO A 61 18.00 -9.91 -33.19
N ASP A 62 16.92 -10.62 -33.51
CA ASP A 62 15.66 -9.96 -33.91
C ASP A 62 15.00 -9.29 -32.70
N PHE A 63 14.48 -8.09 -32.90
CA PHE A 63 13.83 -7.28 -31.86
C PHE A 63 12.73 -6.40 -32.45
N ASP A 64 11.82 -5.94 -31.58
CA ASP A 64 10.68 -5.10 -31.93
C ASP A 64 10.98 -3.61 -31.75
N VAL A 65 11.79 -3.24 -30.76
CA VAL A 65 12.07 -1.84 -30.41
C VAL A 65 13.57 -1.57 -30.23
N LEU A 66 14.08 -0.50 -30.84
CA LEU A 66 15.43 0.01 -30.59
C LEU A 66 15.40 1.16 -29.57
N CYS A 67 16.20 1.09 -28.51
CA CYS A 67 16.40 2.18 -27.57
C CYS A 67 17.82 2.76 -27.69
N ALA A 68 17.96 4.08 -27.65
CA ALA A 68 19.28 4.73 -27.68
C ALA A 68 19.31 6.13 -27.04
N GLY A 69 20.10 6.28 -25.98
CA GLY A 69 20.50 7.57 -25.38
C GLY A 69 21.84 8.03 -25.94
N PHE A 70 21.87 8.46 -27.19
CA PHE A 70 23.12 8.61 -27.93
C PHE A 70 23.83 9.96 -27.67
N PRO A 71 25.18 10.00 -27.70
CA PRO A 71 25.92 11.25 -27.52
C PRO A 71 25.59 12.32 -28.58
N CYS A 72 25.39 13.56 -28.13
CA CYS A 72 25.11 14.71 -29.01
C CYS A 72 26.38 15.18 -29.74
N GLN A 73 26.63 14.70 -30.96
CA GLN A 73 27.72 15.16 -31.83
C GLN A 73 27.19 16.06 -32.95
N SER A 74 27.97 17.05 -33.39
CA SER A 74 27.62 17.93 -34.50
C SER A 74 27.86 17.25 -35.86
N PHE A 75 26.93 17.41 -36.81
CA PHE A 75 27.16 17.01 -38.20
C PHE A 75 28.13 17.99 -38.88
N SER A 76 29.24 17.50 -39.46
CA SER A 76 30.20 18.33 -40.20
C SER A 76 29.69 18.65 -41.62
N ILE A 77 29.91 19.87 -42.11
CA ILE A 77 29.36 20.43 -43.38
C ILE A 77 30.26 20.17 -44.62
N SER A 78 31.38 19.45 -44.47
CA SER A 78 32.36 19.33 -45.56
C SER A 78 32.16 18.10 -46.45
N GLY A 79 31.22 18.15 -47.38
CA GLY A 79 31.06 17.15 -48.44
C GLY A 79 30.21 17.66 -49.60
N LYS A 80 30.77 17.71 -50.81
CA LYS A 80 30.03 17.95 -52.04
C LYS A 80 29.72 16.60 -52.68
N GLN A 81 28.44 16.31 -52.89
CA GLN A 81 27.91 15.37 -53.89
C GLN A 81 28.52 13.96 -53.87
N LYS A 82 28.52 13.28 -52.72
CA LYS A 82 28.58 11.81 -52.66
C LYS A 82 27.47 11.31 -51.73
N GLY A 83 26.97 10.09 -51.92
CA GLY A 83 25.70 9.62 -51.34
C GLY A 83 25.58 9.79 -49.81
N PHE A 84 24.33 9.70 -49.31
CA PHE A 84 23.91 9.90 -47.91
C PHE A 84 24.77 9.20 -46.82
N TYR A 85 25.47 8.12 -47.19
CA TYR A 85 26.33 7.31 -46.32
C TYR A 85 27.83 7.69 -46.38
N ASP A 86 28.27 8.37 -47.43
CA ASP A 86 29.70 8.60 -47.71
C ASP A 86 30.21 9.93 -47.11
N GLU A 87 29.30 10.88 -46.84
CA GLU A 87 29.62 12.20 -46.28
C GLU A 87 29.67 12.23 -44.72
N THR A 88 29.31 11.12 -44.05
CA THR A 88 28.94 11.11 -42.62
C THR A 88 29.56 10.00 -41.78
N ARG A 89 30.65 9.38 -42.25
CA ARG A 89 31.51 8.52 -41.43
C ARG A 89 31.95 9.29 -40.18
N GLY A 90 31.38 8.97 -39.01
CA GLY A 90 31.85 9.47 -37.72
C GLY A 90 30.81 10.03 -36.74
N THR A 91 29.49 9.95 -36.99
CA THR A 91 28.49 10.29 -35.96
C THR A 91 27.62 9.09 -35.57
N LEU A 92 27.50 8.88 -34.25
CA LEU A 92 26.83 7.72 -33.64
C LEU A 92 25.33 7.61 -33.99
N PHE A 93 24.70 8.70 -34.44
CA PHE A 93 23.33 8.68 -34.95
C PHE A 93 23.18 7.86 -36.25
N PHE A 94 24.19 7.88 -37.13
CA PHE A 94 24.12 7.10 -38.38
C PHE A 94 24.40 5.62 -38.15
N ASP A 95 25.11 5.25 -37.08
CA ASP A 95 25.19 3.85 -36.65
C ASP A 95 23.82 3.32 -36.21
N ILE A 96 23.01 4.15 -35.53
CA ILE A 96 21.60 3.81 -35.26
C ILE A 96 20.83 3.64 -36.57
N CYS A 97 20.97 4.57 -37.52
CA CYS A 97 20.30 4.48 -38.82
C CYS A 97 20.67 3.21 -39.59
N ARG A 98 21.96 2.82 -39.57
CA ARG A 98 22.45 1.58 -40.17
C ARG A 98 21.79 0.35 -39.56
N ILE A 99 21.66 0.29 -38.23
CA ILE A 99 20.97 -0.80 -37.54
C ILE A 99 19.47 -0.81 -37.87
N LEU A 100 18.82 0.37 -37.90
CA LEU A 100 17.41 0.50 -38.25
C LEU A 100 17.13 0.09 -39.71
N GLU A 101 18.05 0.37 -40.64
CA GLU A 101 17.93 -0.03 -42.05
C GLU A 101 18.05 -1.54 -42.24
N GLU A 102 18.97 -2.19 -41.51
CA GLU A 102 19.20 -3.64 -41.57
C GLU A 102 18.08 -4.42 -40.86
N LYS A 103 17.82 -4.10 -39.58
CA LYS A 103 16.93 -4.88 -38.71
C LYS A 103 15.46 -4.51 -38.85
N LYS A 104 15.17 -3.27 -39.27
CA LYS A 104 13.81 -2.74 -39.52
C LYS A 104 12.79 -3.05 -38.39
N PRO A 105 13.12 -2.78 -37.11
CA PRO A 105 12.23 -3.02 -35.97
C PRO A 105 10.86 -2.34 -36.11
N LYS A 106 9.86 -2.78 -35.33
CA LYS A 106 8.53 -2.17 -35.30
C LYS A 106 8.61 -0.68 -34.91
N ALA A 107 9.46 -0.34 -33.95
CA ALA A 107 9.61 1.02 -33.44
C ALA A 107 11.02 1.33 -32.88
N PHE A 108 11.23 2.58 -32.47
CA PHE A 108 12.39 3.02 -31.70
C PHE A 108 12.05 4.14 -30.72
N ILE A 109 12.89 4.29 -29.69
CA ILE A 109 12.91 5.42 -28.75
C ILE A 109 14.34 5.97 -28.71
N LEU A 110 14.49 7.26 -29.06
CA LEU A 110 15.77 7.97 -28.95
C LEU A 110 15.66 9.09 -27.92
N GLU A 111 16.68 9.24 -27.08
CA GLU A 111 16.80 10.34 -26.12
C GLU A 111 17.98 11.24 -26.47
N ASN A 112 17.81 12.55 -26.25
CA ASN A 112 18.93 13.49 -26.27
C ASN A 112 18.65 14.75 -25.41
N VAL A 113 19.66 15.62 -25.27
CA VAL A 113 19.53 16.91 -24.58
C VAL A 113 18.55 17.85 -25.30
N LYS A 114 17.81 18.65 -24.53
CA LYS A 114 16.83 19.63 -25.05
C LYS A 114 17.39 20.53 -26.17
N ASN A 115 18.66 20.90 -26.10
CA ASN A 115 19.30 21.79 -27.09
C ASN A 115 19.34 21.21 -28.52
N LEU A 116 19.14 19.91 -28.70
CA LEU A 116 19.09 19.30 -30.03
C LEU A 116 17.98 19.92 -30.92
N SER A 117 16.86 20.35 -30.33
CA SER A 117 15.74 20.94 -31.07
C SER A 117 16.05 22.30 -31.69
N THR A 118 17.00 23.04 -31.10
CA THR A 118 17.40 24.38 -31.55
C THR A 118 18.82 24.42 -32.13
N HIS A 119 19.54 23.29 -32.06
CA HIS A 119 20.91 23.18 -32.56
C HIS A 119 20.99 23.45 -34.06
N ASP A 120 22.00 24.22 -34.49
CA ASP A 120 22.18 24.66 -35.88
C ASP A 120 20.87 25.22 -36.49
N LYS A 121 20.16 26.06 -35.70
CA LYS A 121 18.85 26.64 -36.08
C LYS A 121 17.79 25.59 -36.44
N GLY A 122 17.84 24.41 -35.82
CA GLY A 122 16.93 23.29 -36.05
C GLY A 122 17.32 22.37 -37.20
N ARG A 123 18.42 22.64 -37.91
CA ARG A 123 18.87 21.84 -39.05
C ARG A 123 19.25 20.42 -38.65
N THR A 124 19.93 20.26 -37.51
CA THR A 124 20.37 18.94 -36.99
C THR A 124 19.18 18.00 -36.79
N LEU A 125 18.16 18.44 -36.05
CA LEU A 125 16.94 17.66 -35.84
C LEU A 125 16.21 17.39 -37.17
N SER A 126 16.15 18.38 -38.07
CA SER A 126 15.51 18.21 -39.39
C SER A 126 16.17 17.12 -40.23
N ILE A 127 17.52 17.06 -40.23
CA ILE A 127 18.28 16.00 -40.91
C ILE A 127 17.99 14.64 -40.29
N MET A 128 17.95 14.55 -38.96
CA MET A 128 17.63 13.30 -38.27
C MET A 128 16.23 12.80 -38.63
N LEU A 129 15.22 13.67 -38.55
CA LEU A 129 13.83 13.33 -38.91
C LEU A 129 13.71 12.91 -40.38
N ALA A 130 14.37 13.62 -41.30
CA ALA A 130 14.40 13.24 -42.71
C ALA A 130 15.04 11.86 -42.94
N SER A 131 16.12 11.55 -42.21
CA SER A 131 16.81 10.27 -42.28
C SER A 131 15.93 9.13 -41.78
N LEU A 132 15.29 9.30 -40.62
CA LEU A 132 14.41 8.30 -40.02
C LEU A 132 13.13 8.09 -40.85
N ASN A 133 12.55 9.16 -41.41
CA ASN A 133 11.41 9.07 -42.33
C ASN A 133 11.78 8.32 -43.62
N LYS A 134 12.99 8.53 -44.16
CA LYS A 134 13.47 7.81 -45.35
C LYS A 134 13.62 6.30 -45.10
N LEU A 135 13.90 5.90 -43.85
CA LEU A 135 13.92 4.50 -43.42
C LEU A 135 12.51 3.91 -43.21
N GLY A 136 11.45 4.70 -43.41
CA GLY A 136 10.06 4.24 -43.35
C GLY A 136 9.40 4.34 -41.97
N TYR A 137 9.90 5.19 -41.08
CA TYR A 137 9.30 5.43 -39.76
C TYR A 137 8.51 6.73 -39.74
N THR A 138 7.33 6.73 -39.12
CA THR A 138 6.65 7.95 -38.70
C THR A 138 7.20 8.37 -37.35
N VAL A 139 7.79 9.57 -37.28
CA VAL A 139 8.53 10.04 -36.10
C VAL A 139 7.83 11.22 -35.44
N ASN A 140 7.62 11.11 -34.13
CA ASN A 140 7.13 12.17 -33.26
C ASN A 140 8.18 12.50 -32.20
N TYR A 141 8.20 13.74 -31.71
CA TYR A 141 9.11 14.12 -30.65
C TYR A 141 8.50 15.16 -29.71
N LYS A 142 8.91 15.13 -28.44
CA LYS A 142 8.54 16.14 -27.43
C LYS A 142 9.71 16.37 -26.48
N VAL A 143 9.82 17.58 -25.95
CA VAL A 143 10.71 17.85 -24.81
C VAL A 143 9.94 17.53 -23.54
N LEU A 144 10.41 16.52 -22.81
CA LEU A 144 9.85 16.07 -21.54
C LEU A 144 10.76 16.50 -20.38
N ASN A 145 10.19 16.71 -19.19
CA ASN A 145 10.94 17.07 -18.00
C ASN A 145 10.79 16.00 -16.91
N ALA A 146 11.90 15.50 -16.37
CA ALA A 146 11.88 14.40 -15.40
C ALA A 146 11.03 14.70 -14.14
N LYS A 147 10.89 15.97 -13.75
CA LYS A 147 10.01 16.36 -12.64
C LYS A 147 8.52 16.08 -12.86
N GLN A 148 8.10 15.84 -14.10
CA GLN A 148 6.74 15.41 -14.44
C GLN A 148 6.56 13.90 -14.26
N PHE A 149 7.62 13.14 -13.98
CA PHE A 149 7.61 11.68 -13.92
C PHE A 149 8.14 11.15 -12.58
N GLY A 150 7.71 11.76 -11.47
CA GLY A 150 7.91 11.20 -10.13
C GLY A 150 9.32 11.36 -9.55
N VAL A 151 10.19 12.24 -10.08
CA VAL A 151 11.52 12.52 -9.51
C VAL A 151 11.78 14.02 -9.31
N PRO A 152 12.55 14.47 -8.31
CA PRO A 152 12.67 15.89 -7.96
C PRO A 152 13.75 16.62 -8.78
N GLN A 153 13.77 16.45 -10.11
CA GLN A 153 14.84 16.95 -10.97
C GLN A 153 14.31 17.72 -12.18
N ASN A 154 14.78 18.96 -12.37
CA ASN A 154 14.53 19.73 -13.59
C ASN A 154 15.53 19.28 -14.67
N ARG A 155 15.19 18.18 -15.34
CA ARG A 155 15.96 17.54 -16.41
C ARG A 155 15.10 17.45 -17.67
N GLU A 156 15.29 18.44 -18.55
CA GLU A 156 14.59 18.50 -19.83
C GLU A 156 15.36 17.70 -20.89
N ARG A 157 14.66 16.79 -21.58
CA ARG A 157 15.21 15.93 -22.64
C ARG A 157 14.25 15.85 -23.80
N ILE A 158 14.79 15.85 -25.01
CA ILE A 158 14.01 15.57 -26.21
C ILE A 158 13.94 14.05 -26.35
N ILE A 159 12.71 13.54 -26.45
CA ILE A 159 12.42 12.14 -26.74
C ILE A 159 11.86 12.07 -28.15
N LEU A 160 12.43 11.21 -28.99
CA LEU A 160 11.93 10.91 -30.33
C LEU A 160 11.40 9.47 -30.32
N VAL A 161 10.15 9.29 -30.71
CA VAL A 161 9.54 7.97 -30.89
C VAL A 161 9.19 7.81 -32.35
N GLY A 162 9.64 6.71 -32.96
CA GLY A 162 9.30 6.38 -34.34
C GLY A 162 8.73 4.98 -34.47
N ASN A 163 7.75 4.80 -35.36
CA ASN A 163 7.15 3.48 -35.62
C ASN A 163 6.89 3.27 -37.11
N ARG A 164 6.86 1.99 -37.54
CA ARG A 164 6.57 1.59 -38.93
C ARG A 164 5.09 1.40 -39.22
N LEU A 165 4.20 1.59 -38.24
CA LEU A 165 2.75 1.47 -38.41
C LEU A 165 2.14 2.66 -39.14
N GLY A 166 2.90 3.72 -39.39
CA GLY A 166 2.39 4.96 -39.96
C GLY A 166 1.54 5.78 -38.98
N LYS A 167 1.53 5.41 -37.68
CA LYS A 167 0.70 6.02 -36.65
C LYS A 167 1.46 7.14 -35.95
N PHE A 168 0.72 8.14 -35.48
CA PHE A 168 1.26 9.17 -34.59
C PHE A 168 1.39 8.62 -33.17
N TYR A 169 2.54 8.83 -32.56
CA TYR A 169 2.74 8.62 -31.13
C TYR A 169 2.31 9.89 -30.36
N ASP A 170 1.38 9.72 -29.44
CA ASP A 170 0.76 10.83 -28.72
C ASP A 170 1.37 11.01 -27.32
N PHE A 171 2.29 11.96 -27.20
CA PHE A 171 2.93 12.29 -25.93
C PHE A 171 1.98 12.94 -24.90
N ASP A 172 0.76 13.30 -25.27
CA ASP A 172 -0.22 13.88 -24.33
C ASP A 172 -0.97 12.80 -23.54
N LYS A 173 -0.81 11.53 -23.91
CA LYS A 173 -1.32 10.36 -23.16
C LYS A 173 -0.40 9.86 -22.05
N LEU A 174 0.81 10.42 -21.95
CA LEU A 174 1.73 10.03 -20.88
C LEU A 174 1.16 10.39 -19.52
N GLU A 175 1.25 9.46 -18.57
CA GLU A 175 0.85 9.71 -17.19
C GLU A 175 1.93 10.55 -16.48
N GLU A 176 1.57 11.79 -16.13
CA GLU A 176 2.45 12.67 -15.38
C GLU A 176 2.19 12.57 -13.86
N ASN A 177 3.27 12.41 -13.10
CA ASN A 177 3.30 12.52 -11.64
C ASN A 177 4.27 13.64 -11.24
N GLN A 178 3.75 14.87 -11.19
CA GLN A 178 4.55 16.07 -10.97
C GLN A 178 5.11 16.16 -9.54
N VAL A 179 6.42 16.29 -9.41
CA VAL A 179 7.12 16.54 -8.14
C VAL A 179 7.43 18.02 -7.99
N PHE A 180 7.34 18.52 -6.75
CA PHE A 180 7.57 19.93 -6.41
C PHE A 180 8.72 20.17 -5.43
N SER A 181 9.20 19.14 -4.72
CA SER A 181 10.24 19.25 -3.69
C SER A 181 11.16 18.03 -3.66
N MET A 182 12.42 18.23 -3.29
CA MET A 182 13.41 17.18 -3.06
C MET A 182 13.16 16.38 -1.77
N ARG A 183 12.41 16.90 -0.79
CA ARG A 183 12.38 16.37 0.60
C ARG A 183 12.14 14.87 0.72
N ASN A 184 11.22 14.31 -0.07
CA ASN A 184 10.84 12.89 0.01
C ASN A 184 11.86 11.93 -0.64
N PHE A 185 12.93 12.46 -1.22
CA PHE A 185 13.96 11.71 -1.93
C PHE A 185 15.32 11.79 -1.23
N LEU A 186 15.39 12.47 -0.09
CA LEU A 186 16.60 12.69 0.68
C LEU A 186 16.73 11.67 1.81
N ASP A 187 17.96 11.33 2.17
CA ASP A 187 18.24 10.48 3.32
C ASP A 187 17.87 11.20 4.61
N SER A 188 17.20 10.51 5.54
CA SER A 188 16.85 11.05 6.86
C SER A 188 18.02 10.98 7.85
N GLU A 189 18.85 9.94 7.76
CA GLU A 189 20.00 9.70 8.63
C GLU A 189 21.16 9.16 7.79
N ASN A 190 22.21 9.96 7.60
CA ASN A 190 23.43 9.57 6.90
C ASN A 190 24.61 10.46 7.35
N GLU A 191 25.85 10.03 7.08
CA GLU A 191 27.02 10.91 7.21
C GLU A 191 27.11 11.82 6.00
N PHE A 192 26.72 13.10 6.18
CA PHE A 192 26.72 14.07 5.09
C PHE A 192 28.00 14.91 5.06
N GLU A 193 28.45 15.23 3.85
CA GLU A 193 29.49 16.22 3.60
C GLU A 193 28.88 17.63 3.62
N TYR A 194 29.20 18.42 4.64
CA TYR A 194 28.75 19.81 4.79
C TYR A 194 29.80 20.81 4.31
N LEU A 195 29.35 21.93 3.73
CA LEU A 195 30.20 23.10 3.54
C LEU A 195 30.32 23.88 4.84
N SER A 196 31.50 24.44 5.13
CA SER A 196 31.66 25.37 6.25
C SER A 196 31.01 26.72 5.94
N ASN A 197 30.63 27.47 6.98
CA ASN A 197 29.90 28.74 6.82
C ASN A 197 30.66 29.81 6.02
N ASP A 198 31.98 29.73 5.94
CA ASP A 198 32.83 30.63 5.14
C ASP A 198 32.90 30.23 3.64
N GLU A 199 32.48 29.01 3.29
CA GLU A 199 32.49 28.52 1.91
C GLU A 199 31.27 28.94 1.07
N TYR A 200 30.21 29.46 1.69
CA TYR A 200 29.00 29.88 1.00
C TYR A 200 28.33 31.12 1.60
N THR A 201 27.42 31.70 0.83
CA THR A 201 26.54 32.79 1.24
C THR A 201 25.10 32.41 0.89
N LEU A 202 24.20 32.47 1.88
CA LEU A 202 22.77 32.44 1.66
C LEU A 202 22.28 33.85 1.37
N ILE A 203 21.35 33.98 0.42
CA ILE A 203 20.74 35.27 0.10
C ILE A 203 19.59 35.56 1.08
N GLU A 204 19.27 36.83 1.28
CA GLU A 204 18.14 37.22 2.14
C GLU A 204 16.82 36.66 1.60
N GLU A 205 15.93 36.25 2.50
CA GLU A 205 14.70 35.52 2.16
C GLU A 205 13.80 36.28 1.18
N GLU A 206 13.81 37.63 1.20
CA GLU A 206 13.05 38.45 0.25
C GLU A 206 13.47 38.27 -1.22
N TYR A 207 14.73 37.86 -1.46
CA TYR A 207 15.26 37.60 -2.80
C TYR A 207 15.08 36.13 -3.23
N VAL A 208 14.74 35.24 -2.29
CA VAL A 208 14.54 33.82 -2.58
C VAL A 208 13.22 33.62 -3.33
N LYS A 209 13.32 33.11 -4.56
CA LYS A 209 12.14 32.83 -5.41
C LYS A 209 12.23 31.46 -6.05
N THR A 210 11.12 30.73 -6.02
CA THR A 210 10.94 29.51 -6.82
C THR A 210 10.59 29.89 -8.25
N GLN A 211 11.37 29.40 -9.21
CA GLN A 211 11.11 29.64 -10.62
C GLN A 211 9.85 28.88 -11.07
N PRO A 212 8.82 29.54 -11.63
CA PRO A 212 7.56 28.87 -11.97
C PRO A 212 7.71 27.67 -12.92
N ASN A 213 8.53 27.82 -13.96
CA ASN A 213 8.65 26.78 -14.99
C ASN A 213 9.54 25.62 -14.56
N SER A 214 10.66 25.90 -13.89
CA SER A 214 11.65 24.87 -13.54
C SER A 214 11.43 24.27 -12.14
N GLY A 215 10.76 24.99 -11.24
CA GLY A 215 10.64 24.63 -9.82
C GLY A 215 11.93 24.85 -9.03
N LEU A 216 12.99 25.41 -9.65
CA LEU A 216 14.26 25.66 -8.98
C LEU A 216 14.10 26.79 -7.96
N ARG A 217 14.51 26.54 -6.72
CA ARG A 217 14.52 27.53 -5.63
C ARG A 217 15.96 27.88 -5.26
N PHE A 218 16.50 28.92 -5.88
CA PHE A 218 17.86 29.40 -5.65
C PHE A 218 17.93 30.17 -4.32
N VAL A 219 18.81 29.76 -3.41
CA VAL A 219 18.87 30.30 -2.04
C VAL A 219 20.24 30.78 -1.61
N GLY A 220 21.25 30.55 -2.43
CA GLY A 220 22.61 30.91 -2.06
C GLY A 220 23.62 30.49 -3.11
N TYR A 221 24.88 30.78 -2.81
CA TYR A 221 25.98 30.43 -3.67
C TYR A 221 27.25 30.14 -2.88
N ARG A 222 28.13 29.34 -3.47
CA ARG A 222 29.48 29.10 -2.95
C ARG A 222 30.36 30.32 -3.20
N ASN A 223 31.22 30.66 -2.24
CA ASN A 223 32.14 31.81 -2.25
C ASN A 223 33.33 31.58 -3.20
N LYS A 224 33.00 31.42 -4.49
CA LYS A 224 33.93 31.16 -5.59
C LYS A 224 33.75 32.21 -6.70
N LYS A 225 34.69 32.27 -7.64
CA LYS A 225 34.68 33.24 -8.75
C LYS A 225 33.34 33.30 -9.48
N ILE A 226 32.70 34.47 -9.44
CA ILE A 226 31.47 34.80 -10.17
C ILE A 226 31.77 35.09 -11.65
N ARG A 227 30.72 35.33 -12.45
CA ARG A 227 30.87 35.90 -13.80
C ARG A 227 31.24 37.38 -13.68
N THR A 228 32.10 37.89 -14.55
CA THR A 228 32.50 39.31 -14.56
C THR A 228 31.80 40.10 -15.67
N VAL A 229 31.52 39.46 -16.80
CA VAL A 229 30.87 40.09 -17.94
C VAL A 229 29.36 40.24 -17.69
N GLY A 230 28.85 41.47 -17.75
CA GLY A 230 27.42 41.77 -17.68
C GLY A 230 26.80 41.75 -16.27
N VAL A 231 27.63 41.70 -15.23
CA VAL A 231 27.20 41.78 -13.82
C VAL A 231 27.20 43.24 -13.37
N ARG A 232 26.11 43.64 -12.70
CA ARG A 232 25.96 44.98 -12.11
C ARG A 232 26.15 44.88 -10.60
N GLU A 233 26.62 45.95 -9.98
CA GLU A 233 26.73 46.03 -8.52
C GLU A 233 25.36 45.81 -7.85
N GLY A 234 25.34 45.05 -6.75
CA GLY A 234 24.11 44.74 -6.00
C GLY A 234 23.24 43.63 -6.62
N THR A 235 23.75 42.89 -7.61
CA THR A 235 23.00 41.80 -8.29
C THR A 235 23.46 40.38 -7.90
N GLU A 236 24.24 40.26 -6.84
CA GLU A 236 24.82 39.00 -6.33
C GLU A 236 23.74 38.01 -5.89
N HIS A 237 22.54 38.48 -5.52
CA HIS A 237 21.40 37.64 -5.20
C HIS A 237 20.79 36.92 -6.43
N LEU A 238 21.20 37.27 -7.66
CA LEU A 238 20.70 36.66 -8.89
C LEU A 238 21.52 35.44 -9.31
N SER A 239 20.87 34.28 -9.45
CA SER A 239 21.51 33.02 -9.87
C SER A 239 22.33 33.12 -11.18
N ARG A 240 21.97 34.03 -12.10
CA ARG A 240 22.66 34.23 -13.39
C ARG A 240 24.07 34.79 -13.25
N VAL A 241 24.38 35.49 -12.16
CA VAL A 241 25.70 36.03 -11.84
C VAL A 241 26.68 34.92 -11.44
N HIS A 242 26.13 33.85 -10.87
CA HIS A 242 26.89 32.70 -10.40
C HIS A 242 27.09 31.66 -11.51
N LYS A 243 28.30 31.11 -11.57
CA LYS A 243 28.56 29.91 -12.37
C LYS A 243 27.71 28.77 -11.82
N GLN A 244 27.23 27.90 -12.71
CA GLN A 244 26.36 26.78 -12.34
C GLN A 244 26.88 25.93 -11.16
N PRO A 245 28.18 25.59 -11.05
CA PRO A 245 28.76 24.89 -9.89
C PRO A 245 28.63 25.57 -8.54
N ASN A 246 28.44 26.89 -8.55
CA ASN A 246 28.44 27.67 -7.33
C ASN A 246 27.02 27.86 -6.81
N ARG A 247 25.97 27.41 -7.50
CA ARG A 247 24.59 27.72 -7.13
C ARG A 247 24.09 26.71 -6.11
N ILE A 248 23.45 27.20 -5.05
CA ILE A 248 22.85 26.39 -4.00
C ILE A 248 21.34 26.49 -4.10
N TYR A 249 20.68 25.34 -4.08
CA TYR A 249 19.24 25.21 -4.22
C TYR A 249 18.63 24.62 -2.96
N SER A 250 17.45 25.11 -2.56
CA SER A 250 16.74 24.64 -1.38
C SER A 250 15.94 23.37 -1.66
N VAL A 251 15.90 22.48 -0.67
CA VAL A 251 15.12 21.23 -0.72
C VAL A 251 13.61 21.42 -0.88
N ASP A 252 13.10 22.62 -0.60
CA ASP A 252 11.70 22.99 -0.84
C ASP A 252 11.37 23.19 -2.32
N GLY A 253 12.39 23.21 -3.19
CA GLY A 253 12.22 23.21 -4.63
C GLY A 253 12.79 21.96 -5.29
N ILE A 254 13.03 22.09 -6.59
CA ILE A 254 13.53 21.04 -7.46
C ILE A 254 15.06 21.16 -7.65
N HIS A 255 15.73 20.03 -7.85
CA HIS A 255 17.15 20.01 -8.18
C HIS A 255 17.39 20.38 -9.65
N PRO A 256 18.46 21.11 -10.01
CA PRO A 256 18.87 21.24 -11.41
C PRO A 256 19.18 19.88 -12.05
N THR A 257 19.48 19.84 -13.35
CA THR A 257 19.94 18.59 -13.97
C THR A 257 21.25 18.10 -13.31
N LEU A 258 21.27 16.83 -12.88
CA LEU A 258 22.48 16.18 -12.38
C LEU A 258 23.57 16.20 -13.45
N PRO A 259 24.77 16.70 -13.14
CA PRO A 259 25.88 16.74 -14.07
C PRO A 259 26.63 15.41 -14.11
N SER A 260 27.28 15.11 -15.22
CA SER A 260 28.14 13.93 -15.40
C SER A 260 29.57 14.11 -14.86
N GLN A 261 29.86 15.21 -14.16
CA GLN A 261 31.16 15.41 -13.54
C GLN A 261 31.00 15.97 -12.14
N GLU A 262 31.56 15.28 -11.16
CA GLU A 262 31.54 15.69 -9.75
C GLU A 262 32.15 17.08 -9.54
N ILE A 263 33.24 17.38 -10.26
CA ILE A 263 33.98 18.67 -10.25
C ILE A 263 33.06 19.85 -10.61
N SER A 264 31.96 19.59 -11.31
CA SER A 264 30.97 20.63 -11.63
C SER A 264 30.20 21.14 -10.41
N GLY A 265 30.37 20.58 -9.21
CA GLY A 265 29.96 21.19 -7.94
C GLY A 265 28.46 21.36 -7.69
N ARG A 266 27.57 20.89 -8.59
CA ARG A 266 26.10 21.06 -8.47
C ARG A 266 25.42 20.06 -7.53
N PHE A 267 26.18 19.44 -6.64
CA PHE A 267 25.69 18.46 -5.69
C PHE A 267 25.34 19.07 -4.33
N TYR A 268 25.69 20.33 -4.08
CA TYR A 268 25.38 20.99 -2.82
C TYR A 268 23.99 21.62 -2.82
N ILE A 269 23.20 21.27 -1.80
CA ILE A 269 21.83 21.72 -1.56
C ILE A 269 21.72 22.33 -0.16
N TYR A 270 20.73 23.19 0.04
CA TYR A 270 20.38 23.72 1.35
C TYR A 270 19.20 22.92 1.93
N ASP A 271 19.46 22.18 3.03
CA ASP A 271 18.49 21.26 3.64
C ASP A 271 17.48 21.95 4.58
N GLY A 272 17.61 23.27 4.75
CA GLY A 272 16.83 24.08 5.69
C GLY A 272 17.59 24.48 6.95
N LYS A 273 18.79 23.90 7.17
CA LYS A 273 19.69 24.23 8.28
C LYS A 273 21.10 24.54 7.78
N ASN A 274 21.67 23.64 6.98
CA ASN A 274 23.05 23.72 6.48
C ASN A 274 23.09 23.46 4.97
N VAL A 275 24.24 23.76 4.35
CA VAL A 275 24.52 23.38 2.97
C VAL A 275 25.31 22.08 2.96
N ARG A 276 24.73 21.04 2.37
CA ARG A 276 25.34 19.71 2.28
C ARG A 276 25.34 19.17 0.87
N LYS A 277 26.22 18.22 0.61
CA LYS A 277 26.26 17.46 -0.64
C LYS A 277 25.14 16.43 -0.66
N LEU A 278 24.57 16.19 -1.84
CA LEU A 278 23.75 15.02 -2.11
C LEU A 278 24.59 13.75 -1.96
N THR A 279 24.01 12.71 -1.38
CA THR A 279 24.61 11.37 -1.38
C THR A 279 24.46 10.75 -2.77
N ILE A 280 25.22 9.69 -3.04
CA ILE A 280 25.08 9.01 -4.33
C ILE A 280 23.72 8.29 -4.40
N GLU A 281 23.24 7.76 -3.28
CA GLU A 281 21.90 7.20 -3.08
C GLU A 281 20.82 8.18 -3.53
N GLU A 282 20.87 9.40 -3.02
CA GLU A 282 19.95 10.48 -3.38
C GLU A 282 20.00 10.77 -4.89
N CYS A 283 21.19 10.73 -5.51
CA CYS A 283 21.34 10.94 -6.95
C CYS A 283 20.67 9.83 -7.78
N TYR A 284 20.74 8.56 -7.34
CA TYR A 284 20.06 7.45 -8.00
C TYR A 284 18.53 7.58 -7.87
N ARG A 285 18.02 7.95 -6.69
CA ARG A 285 16.59 8.27 -6.51
C ARG A 285 16.13 9.42 -7.40
N PHE A 286 16.96 10.45 -7.57
CA PHE A 286 16.66 11.60 -8.44
C PHE A 286 16.59 11.23 -9.93
N MET A 287 17.04 10.03 -10.31
CA MET A 287 16.95 9.46 -11.66
C MET A 287 15.92 8.33 -11.77
N GLY A 288 15.30 7.92 -10.65
CA GLY A 288 14.24 6.89 -10.62
C GLY A 288 14.75 5.44 -10.58
N PHE A 289 16.02 5.22 -10.23
CA PHE A 289 16.55 3.88 -10.02
C PHE A 289 16.05 3.30 -8.67
N PRO A 290 15.84 1.97 -8.58
CA PRO A 290 15.42 1.34 -7.33
C PRO A 290 16.56 1.31 -6.29
N GLU A 291 16.20 1.15 -5.01
CA GLU A 291 17.17 1.20 -3.90
C GLU A 291 18.21 0.07 -3.97
N ASP A 292 17.80 -1.12 -4.41
CA ASP A 292 18.60 -2.32 -4.55
C ASP A 292 19.49 -2.33 -5.81
N PHE A 293 19.42 -1.30 -6.66
CA PHE A 293 20.28 -1.16 -7.82
C PHE A 293 21.76 -1.12 -7.39
N LYS A 294 22.54 -2.09 -7.87
CA LYS A 294 23.94 -2.28 -7.49
C LYS A 294 24.81 -1.18 -8.09
N ARG A 295 25.68 -0.61 -7.26
CA ARG A 295 26.55 0.52 -7.59
C ARG A 295 28.00 0.07 -7.46
N VAL A 296 28.67 -0.11 -8.59
CA VAL A 296 30.04 -0.65 -8.66
C VAL A 296 31.03 0.46 -9.04
N GLY A 297 32.25 0.42 -8.52
CA GLY A 297 33.33 1.35 -8.87
C GLY A 297 33.38 2.61 -7.98
N SER A 298 34.34 3.49 -8.29
CA SER A 298 34.62 4.68 -7.47
C SER A 298 33.46 5.68 -7.45
N LEU A 299 33.35 6.45 -6.37
CA LEU A 299 32.29 7.46 -6.22
C LEU A 299 32.23 8.44 -7.40
N SER A 300 33.38 8.92 -7.89
CA SER A 300 33.44 9.82 -9.03
C SER A 300 32.93 9.18 -10.34
N GLN A 301 33.18 7.88 -10.55
CA GLN A 301 32.61 7.13 -11.68
C GLN A 301 31.11 6.92 -11.53
N GLN A 302 30.61 6.69 -10.30
CA GLN A 302 29.18 6.60 -10.04
C GLN A 302 28.47 7.92 -10.40
N TYR A 303 29.00 9.08 -10.00
CA TYR A 303 28.47 10.39 -10.40
C TYR A 303 28.48 10.60 -11.92
N LEU A 304 29.56 10.20 -12.60
CA LEU A 304 29.66 10.29 -14.05
C LEU A 304 28.54 9.53 -14.75
N ARG A 305 28.33 8.27 -14.37
CA ARG A 305 27.34 7.37 -14.97
C ARG A 305 25.92 7.81 -14.68
N ILE A 306 25.59 8.14 -13.43
CA ILE A 306 24.22 8.57 -13.08
C ILE A 306 23.84 9.90 -13.76
N GLY A 307 24.79 10.84 -13.92
CA GLY A 307 24.54 12.09 -14.64
C GLY A 307 24.27 11.91 -16.14
N ASN A 308 24.93 10.92 -16.75
CA ASN A 308 24.75 10.53 -18.16
C ASN A 308 23.54 9.63 -18.39
N SER A 309 22.96 9.03 -17.35
CA SER A 309 21.79 8.15 -17.47
C SER A 309 20.51 8.90 -17.87
N VAL A 310 19.46 8.15 -18.15
CA VAL A 310 18.10 8.64 -18.43
C VAL A 310 17.23 8.56 -17.17
N CYS A 311 16.13 9.32 -17.14
CA CYS A 311 15.16 9.21 -16.06
C CYS A 311 14.32 7.94 -16.27
N VAL A 312 14.47 6.95 -15.39
CA VAL A 312 13.83 5.63 -15.52
C VAL A 312 12.32 5.75 -15.62
N ASN A 313 11.69 6.53 -14.75
CA ASN A 313 10.24 6.72 -14.73
C ASN A 313 9.71 7.39 -16.00
N MET A 314 10.46 8.34 -16.57
CA MET A 314 10.10 8.95 -17.85
C MET A 314 10.14 7.91 -18.98
N ILE A 315 11.20 7.08 -19.03
CA ILE A 315 11.29 6.02 -20.04
C ILE A 315 10.17 4.99 -19.86
N LYS A 316 9.82 4.63 -18.62
CA LYS A 316 8.69 3.74 -18.32
C LYS A 316 7.39 4.24 -18.94
N GLU A 317 7.03 5.51 -18.72
CA GLU A 317 5.78 6.05 -19.28
C GLU A 317 5.84 6.15 -20.80
N VAL A 318 6.99 6.51 -21.37
CA VAL A 318 7.17 6.54 -22.84
C VAL A 318 7.02 5.13 -23.44
N SER A 319 7.62 4.12 -22.82
CA SER A 319 7.58 2.74 -23.29
C SER A 319 6.21 2.10 -23.11
N LYS A 320 5.48 2.45 -22.05
CA LYS A 320 4.08 2.05 -21.79
C LYS A 320 3.16 2.50 -22.93
N GLU A 321 3.14 3.79 -23.26
CA GLU A 321 2.33 4.29 -24.38
C GLU A 321 2.78 3.69 -25.73
N LEU A 322 4.09 3.42 -25.90
CA LEU A 322 4.57 2.76 -27.12
C LEU A 322 4.04 1.33 -27.21
N TYR A 323 3.93 0.63 -26.08
CA TYR A 323 3.38 -0.72 -26.03
C TYR A 323 1.91 -0.68 -26.47
N TYR A 324 1.11 0.24 -25.93
CA TYR A 324 -0.29 0.42 -26.34
C TYR A 324 -0.43 0.70 -27.84
N LEU A 325 0.46 1.53 -28.40
CA LEU A 325 0.46 1.85 -29.82
C LEU A 325 0.76 0.61 -30.70
N LEU A 326 1.64 -0.28 -30.24
CA LEU A 326 2.09 -1.47 -30.98
C LEU A 326 1.14 -2.67 -30.85
N GLU A 327 0.67 -2.98 -29.64
CA GLU A 327 -0.02 -4.24 -29.33
C GLU A 327 -1.48 -4.05 -28.86
N GLY A 328 -1.94 -2.83 -28.56
CA GLY A 328 -3.30 -2.57 -28.07
C GLY A 328 -3.40 -2.59 -26.54
N GLU A 329 -4.44 -3.18 -25.95
CA GLU A 329 -4.61 -3.22 -24.49
C GLU A 329 -3.40 -3.88 -23.81
N PHE A 330 -2.75 -3.12 -22.94
CA PHE A 330 -1.59 -3.53 -22.15
C PHE A 330 -2.00 -3.62 -20.67
N GLU A 331 -1.85 -4.82 -20.10
CA GLU A 331 -1.82 -5.02 -18.66
C GLU A 331 -0.37 -4.82 -18.18
N LEU A 332 -0.17 -3.82 -17.31
CA LEU A 332 1.12 -3.59 -16.67
C LEU A 332 1.53 -4.85 -15.89
N VAL A 333 2.74 -5.34 -16.15
CA VAL A 333 3.50 -6.08 -15.13
C VAL A 333 4.01 -5.05 -14.13
N GLU A 334 3.11 -4.50 -13.31
CA GLU A 334 3.53 -3.78 -12.11
C GLU A 334 4.24 -4.77 -11.18
N GLU A 335 5.27 -4.33 -10.46
CA GLU A 335 5.66 -4.99 -9.21
C GLU A 335 4.37 -5.12 -8.40
N ILE A 336 3.83 -6.34 -8.33
CA ILE A 336 2.59 -6.59 -7.62
C ILE A 336 2.86 -6.22 -6.17
N THR A 337 2.24 -5.13 -5.69
CA THR A 337 2.40 -4.77 -4.28
C THR A 337 1.94 -5.94 -3.42
N PRO A 338 2.50 -6.18 -2.22
CA PRO A 338 2.09 -7.29 -1.38
C PRO A 338 0.58 -7.33 -1.12
N ARG A 339 -0.06 -6.15 -1.11
CA ARG A 339 -1.50 -6.04 -0.99
C ARG A 339 -2.24 -6.47 -2.26
N GLN A 340 -1.82 -6.03 -3.44
CA GLN A 340 -2.40 -6.48 -4.71
C GLN A 340 -2.26 -8.00 -4.89
N LEU A 341 -1.12 -8.58 -4.48
CA LEU A 341 -0.89 -10.03 -4.60
C LEU A 341 -1.90 -10.83 -3.76
N LEU A 342 -2.11 -10.40 -2.52
CA LEU A 342 -3.12 -10.98 -1.62
C LEU A 342 -4.55 -10.86 -2.20
N GLU A 343 -4.90 -9.70 -2.76
CA GLU A 343 -6.19 -9.51 -3.43
C GLU A 343 -6.35 -10.43 -4.64
N ASN A 344 -5.31 -10.59 -5.45
CA ASN A 344 -5.32 -11.45 -6.63
C ASN A 344 -5.59 -12.91 -6.24
N PHE A 345 -4.81 -13.46 -5.30
CA PHE A 345 -5.04 -14.82 -4.81
C PHE A 345 -6.43 -15.01 -4.21
N TYR A 346 -6.92 -14.03 -3.45
CA TYR A 346 -8.25 -14.10 -2.85
C TYR A 346 -9.36 -14.09 -3.90
N ASN A 347 -9.28 -13.19 -4.87
CA ASN A 347 -10.26 -13.06 -5.95
C ASN A 347 -10.24 -14.30 -6.86
N GLU A 348 -9.07 -14.89 -7.09
CA GLU A 348 -8.93 -16.12 -7.89
C GLU A 348 -9.70 -17.30 -7.27
N VAL A 349 -9.63 -17.46 -5.94
CA VAL A 349 -10.33 -18.56 -5.25
C VAL A 349 -11.78 -18.23 -4.91
N GLN A 350 -12.17 -16.95 -4.99
CA GLN A 350 -13.52 -16.51 -4.68
C GLN A 350 -14.48 -17.01 -5.75
N GLY A 351 -15.51 -17.77 -5.35
CA GLY A 351 -16.52 -18.31 -6.26
C GLY A 351 -16.13 -19.56 -7.06
N LYS A 352 -14.86 -19.98 -7.06
CA LYS A 352 -14.44 -21.29 -7.62
C LYS A 352 -14.73 -22.43 -6.64
N ASP A 353 -15.06 -23.62 -7.14
CA ASP A 353 -15.17 -24.82 -6.28
C ASP A 353 -13.78 -25.28 -5.82
N ILE A 354 -13.70 -25.96 -4.67
CA ILE A 354 -12.44 -26.52 -4.16
C ILE A 354 -11.83 -27.54 -5.14
N ASP A 355 -12.68 -28.28 -5.85
CA ASP A 355 -12.22 -29.27 -6.83
C ASP A 355 -11.51 -28.60 -8.01
N VAL A 356 -12.00 -27.45 -8.47
CA VAL A 356 -11.34 -26.64 -9.51
C VAL A 356 -9.96 -26.16 -9.04
N ILE A 357 -9.85 -25.71 -7.77
CA ILE A 357 -8.55 -25.31 -7.22
C ILE A 357 -7.59 -26.50 -7.13
N ASN A 358 -8.08 -27.68 -6.72
CA ASN A 358 -7.25 -28.89 -6.66
C ASN A 358 -6.76 -29.35 -8.04
N GLU A 359 -7.55 -29.11 -9.11
CA GLU A 359 -7.18 -29.43 -10.49
C GLU A 359 -6.18 -28.42 -11.09
N GLU A 360 -6.44 -27.11 -10.93
CA GLU A 360 -5.59 -26.04 -11.48
C GLU A 360 -4.26 -25.89 -10.72
N ASN A 361 -4.27 -26.14 -9.40
CA ASN A 361 -3.13 -25.91 -8.51
C ASN A 361 -2.81 -27.15 -7.65
N PRO A 362 -2.44 -28.29 -8.26
CA PRO A 362 -2.40 -29.56 -7.56
C PRO A 362 -1.36 -29.58 -6.42
N LEU A 363 -1.85 -29.98 -5.25
CA LEU A 363 -1.09 -30.40 -4.07
C LEU A 363 -1.32 -31.90 -3.83
N THR A 364 -0.32 -32.60 -3.30
CA THR A 364 -0.45 -34.00 -2.89
C THR A 364 -1.42 -34.16 -1.71
N ALA A 365 -1.90 -35.39 -1.48
CA ALA A 365 -2.79 -35.67 -0.36
C ALA A 365 -2.18 -35.29 1.01
N GLU A 366 -0.86 -35.47 1.17
CA GLU A 366 -0.14 -35.08 2.38
C GLU A 366 -0.10 -33.56 2.55
N GLN A 367 0.18 -32.83 1.47
CA GLN A 367 0.19 -31.35 1.46
C GLN A 367 -1.20 -30.77 1.76
N ILE A 368 -2.25 -31.36 1.17
CA ILE A 368 -3.64 -30.99 1.46
C ILE A 368 -3.96 -31.23 2.95
N ASN A 369 -3.51 -32.34 3.52
CA ASN A 369 -3.71 -32.64 4.93
C ASN A 369 -2.99 -31.63 5.84
N MET A 370 -1.78 -31.20 5.48
CA MET A 370 -1.08 -30.12 6.19
C MET A 370 -1.88 -28.81 6.16
N VAL A 371 -2.41 -28.42 5.00
CA VAL A 371 -3.25 -27.22 4.87
C VAL A 371 -4.51 -27.33 5.74
N ASN A 372 -5.21 -28.47 5.70
CA ASN A 372 -6.43 -28.69 6.50
C ASN A 372 -6.15 -28.56 8.00
N ASN A 373 -5.06 -29.15 8.49
CA ASN A 373 -4.67 -29.06 9.90
C ASN A 373 -4.49 -27.61 10.37
N ILE A 374 -3.98 -26.73 9.50
CA ILE A 374 -3.83 -25.30 9.79
C ILE A 374 -5.18 -24.59 9.76
N VAL A 375 -5.91 -24.72 8.65
CA VAL A 375 -7.12 -23.92 8.39
C VAL A 375 -8.28 -24.28 9.33
N GLU A 376 -8.50 -25.57 9.62
CA GLU A 376 -9.55 -26.00 10.55
C GLU A 376 -9.36 -25.46 11.98
N LYS A 377 -8.13 -25.08 12.34
CA LYS A 377 -7.76 -24.54 13.66
C LYS A 377 -7.37 -23.07 13.62
N GLU A 378 -7.59 -22.37 12.51
CA GLU A 378 -7.17 -20.97 12.31
C GLU A 378 -7.75 -20.04 13.39
N ALA A 379 -8.98 -20.27 13.84
CA ALA A 379 -9.64 -19.43 14.85
C ALA A 379 -9.02 -19.56 16.26
N THR A 380 -8.45 -20.73 16.58
CA THR A 380 -7.81 -21.01 17.88
C THR A 380 -6.29 -20.93 17.82
N ASN A 381 -5.70 -20.91 16.62
CA ASN A 381 -4.26 -20.79 16.36
C ASN A 381 -3.96 -19.65 15.38
N LYS A 382 -4.61 -18.50 15.59
CA LYS A 382 -4.53 -17.31 14.72
C LYS A 382 -3.09 -16.91 14.40
N GLY A 383 -2.21 -16.91 15.41
CA GLY A 383 -0.80 -16.58 15.24
C GLY A 383 -0.11 -17.47 14.19
N VAL A 384 -0.30 -18.79 14.26
CA VAL A 384 0.31 -19.74 13.31
C VAL A 384 -0.22 -19.53 11.90
N TYR A 385 -1.55 -19.36 11.76
CA TYR A 385 -2.18 -19.08 10.48
C TYR A 385 -1.63 -17.80 9.84
N THR A 386 -1.61 -16.69 10.59
CA THR A 386 -1.13 -15.39 10.10
C THR A 386 0.34 -15.43 9.72
N VAL A 387 1.18 -16.04 10.57
CA VAL A 387 2.62 -16.18 10.30
C VAL A 387 2.86 -17.00 9.03
N LEU A 388 2.20 -18.15 8.90
CA LEU A 388 2.34 -19.01 7.71
C LEU A 388 1.99 -18.26 6.43
N LEU A 389 0.81 -17.64 6.39
CA LEU A 389 0.37 -16.90 5.21
C LEU A 389 1.33 -15.75 4.89
N SER A 390 1.82 -15.05 5.92
CA SER A 390 2.77 -13.95 5.73
C SER A 390 4.09 -14.41 5.14
N SER A 391 4.64 -15.53 5.63
CA SER A 391 5.87 -16.13 5.11
C SER A 391 5.70 -16.61 3.67
N LEU A 392 4.58 -17.26 3.34
CA LEU A 392 4.32 -17.71 1.96
C LEU A 392 4.19 -16.55 0.97
N VAL A 393 3.45 -15.49 1.34
CA VAL A 393 3.30 -14.30 0.48
C VAL A 393 4.64 -13.59 0.32
N TYR A 394 5.45 -13.52 1.37
CA TYR A 394 6.80 -12.95 1.27
C TYR A 394 7.68 -13.76 0.32
N LYS A 395 7.62 -15.10 0.37
CA LYS A 395 8.36 -15.99 -0.53
C LYS A 395 7.94 -15.81 -1.98
N SER A 396 6.64 -15.71 -2.24
CA SER A 396 6.10 -15.48 -3.58
C SER A 396 6.67 -14.19 -4.22
N LEU A 397 6.80 -13.13 -3.42
CA LEU A 397 7.40 -11.86 -3.84
C LEU A 397 8.94 -11.86 -3.88
N ASN A 398 9.59 -12.70 -3.07
CA ASN A 398 11.05 -12.75 -2.92
C ASN A 398 11.52 -14.20 -3.07
N PRO A 399 11.55 -14.77 -4.28
CA PRO A 399 11.78 -16.20 -4.50
C PRO A 399 13.11 -16.72 -3.93
N THR A 400 14.11 -15.84 -3.84
CA THR A 400 15.45 -16.18 -3.31
C THR A 400 15.56 -16.11 -1.79
N GLN A 401 14.59 -15.51 -1.09
CA GLN A 401 14.60 -15.42 0.37
C GLN A 401 14.16 -16.75 0.97
N ASP A 402 14.93 -17.30 1.91
CA ASP A 402 14.44 -18.37 2.80
C ASP A 402 13.56 -17.76 3.89
N VAL A 403 12.26 -18.07 3.87
CA VAL A 403 11.29 -17.44 4.77
C VAL A 403 11.22 -18.07 6.16
N ARG A 404 12.01 -19.11 6.44
CA ARG A 404 12.18 -19.65 7.81
C ARG A 404 12.97 -18.67 8.69
N TYR A 405 13.84 -17.85 8.09
CA TYR A 405 14.64 -16.81 8.74
C TYR A 405 13.85 -15.50 8.85
N HIS A 406 12.85 -15.49 9.73
CA HIS A 406 11.79 -14.48 9.77
C HIS A 406 12.10 -13.21 10.59
N GLN A 407 13.34 -13.04 11.06
CA GLN A 407 13.79 -11.85 11.82
C GLN A 407 15.10 -11.34 11.25
N THR A 408 15.24 -10.02 11.13
CA THR A 408 16.45 -9.34 10.62
C THR A 408 17.71 -9.65 11.41
N GLU A 409 17.56 -10.11 12.64
CA GLU A 409 18.63 -10.46 13.55
C GLU A 409 19.07 -11.93 13.45
N LEU A 410 18.38 -12.74 12.64
CA LEU A 410 18.87 -14.02 12.16
C LEU A 410 19.73 -13.79 10.91
N GLU A 411 20.77 -14.59 10.72
CA GLU A 411 21.61 -14.50 9.52
C GLU A 411 20.75 -14.73 8.26
N ASN A 412 20.83 -13.81 7.30
CA ASN A 412 19.98 -13.75 6.09
C ASN A 412 18.47 -13.61 6.35
N GLY A 413 18.08 -13.11 7.53
CA GLY A 413 16.67 -12.99 7.88
C GLY A 413 16.00 -11.70 7.41
N TYR A 414 14.68 -11.76 7.24
CA TYR A 414 13.84 -10.64 6.81
C TYR A 414 12.95 -10.11 7.93
N SER A 415 12.36 -8.92 7.76
CA SER A 415 11.48 -8.30 8.76
C SER A 415 10.04 -8.84 8.66
N GLY A 416 9.81 -10.10 9.07
CA GLY A 416 8.51 -10.76 8.95
C GLY A 416 7.37 -10.04 9.67
N ARG A 417 7.60 -9.59 10.90
CA ARG A 417 6.61 -8.82 11.68
C ARG A 417 6.20 -7.51 11.00
N SER A 418 7.17 -6.75 10.49
CA SER A 418 6.90 -5.47 9.82
C SER A 418 6.10 -5.68 8.54
N PHE A 419 6.43 -6.73 7.78
CA PHE A 419 5.69 -7.12 6.58
C PHE A 419 4.23 -7.51 6.90
N ASP A 420 4.02 -8.39 7.88
CA ASP A 420 2.68 -8.82 8.32
C ASP A 420 1.82 -7.65 8.81
N THR A 421 2.38 -6.83 9.71
CA THR A 421 1.68 -5.67 10.30
C THR A 421 1.24 -4.69 9.21
N LYS A 422 2.05 -4.53 8.16
CA LYS A 422 1.77 -3.59 7.07
C LYS A 422 0.78 -4.13 6.04
N TYR A 423 0.80 -5.42 5.74
CA TYR A 423 0.08 -5.96 4.58
C TYR A 423 -0.89 -7.11 4.90
N VAL A 424 -0.44 -8.15 5.60
CA VAL A 424 -1.18 -9.42 5.72
C VAL A 424 -2.26 -9.36 6.80
N THR A 425 -1.92 -8.95 8.03
CA THR A 425 -2.92 -8.81 9.10
C THR A 425 -4.04 -7.82 8.73
N PRO A 426 -3.77 -6.63 8.18
CA PRO A 426 -4.82 -5.74 7.68
C PRO A 426 -5.73 -6.40 6.63
N PHE A 427 -5.17 -7.14 5.68
CA PHE A 427 -5.93 -7.89 4.67
C PHE A 427 -6.84 -8.94 5.29
N LEU A 428 -6.33 -9.76 6.22
CA LEU A 428 -7.12 -10.80 6.88
C LEU A 428 -8.32 -10.22 7.66
N LYS A 429 -8.12 -9.08 8.32
CA LYS A 429 -9.20 -8.36 9.03
C LYS A 429 -10.26 -7.83 8.06
N GLU A 430 -9.84 -7.20 6.98
CA GLU A 430 -10.75 -6.65 5.98
C GLU A 430 -11.62 -7.74 5.35
N LYS A 431 -11.02 -8.87 4.96
CA LYS A 431 -11.75 -10.02 4.41
C LYS A 431 -12.48 -10.84 5.48
N ARG A 432 -12.36 -10.46 6.76
CA ARG A 432 -12.99 -11.13 7.92
C ARG A 432 -12.69 -12.64 7.97
N LEU A 433 -11.45 -13.02 7.68
CA LEU A 433 -11.01 -14.42 7.80
C LEU A 433 -10.76 -14.78 9.28
N ARG A 434 -11.06 -16.02 9.67
CA ARG A 434 -11.12 -16.39 11.10
C ARG A 434 -9.74 -16.42 11.77
N GLY A 435 -8.68 -16.61 10.98
CA GLY A 435 -7.29 -16.54 11.41
C GLY A 435 -6.75 -15.13 11.64
N ALA A 436 -7.54 -14.06 11.46
CA ALA A 436 -7.06 -12.68 11.60
C ALA A 436 -6.65 -12.33 13.05
N MET A 437 -5.41 -11.88 13.22
CA MET A 437 -4.86 -11.37 14.48
C MET A 437 -5.31 -9.93 14.77
N LYS A 438 -5.28 -9.52 16.05
CA LYS A 438 -5.58 -8.13 16.43
C LYS A 438 -4.52 -7.15 15.93
N GLU A 439 -3.26 -7.55 15.86
CA GLU A 439 -2.16 -6.68 15.43
C GLU A 439 -1.18 -7.41 14.50
N SER A 440 -0.59 -8.52 14.94
CA SER A 440 0.30 -9.35 14.11
C SER A 440 0.39 -10.79 14.65
N GLY A 441 0.67 -11.75 13.77
CA GLY A 441 0.95 -13.14 14.14
C GLY A 441 2.19 -13.31 15.04
N TRP A 442 3.18 -12.44 14.84
CA TRP A 442 4.45 -12.44 15.59
C TRP A 442 4.36 -11.83 17.00
N LEU A 443 3.17 -11.43 17.47
CA LEU A 443 2.94 -11.14 18.90
C LEU A 443 2.68 -12.42 19.72
N THR A 444 2.63 -13.57 19.05
CA THR A 444 2.51 -14.86 19.72
C THR A 444 3.88 -15.26 20.27
N ARG A 445 4.00 -15.38 21.60
CA ARG A 445 5.26 -15.70 22.31
C ARG A 445 6.02 -16.93 21.78
N SER A 446 5.31 -17.91 21.25
CA SER A 446 5.94 -19.10 20.65
C SER A 446 6.55 -18.85 19.28
N LEU A 447 6.07 -17.84 18.54
CA LEU A 447 6.47 -17.53 17.16
C LEU A 447 7.45 -16.35 17.09
N GLU A 448 7.49 -15.47 18.09
CA GLU A 448 8.45 -14.35 18.16
C GLU A 448 9.90 -14.78 18.50
N GLN A 449 10.14 -16.07 18.75
CA GLN A 449 11.43 -16.56 19.19
C GLN A 449 12.48 -16.42 18.09
N LYS A 450 13.70 -16.02 18.47
CA LYS A 450 14.84 -15.81 17.59
C LYS A 450 15.47 -17.14 17.12
N HIS A 451 14.66 -18.01 16.54
CA HIS A 451 15.04 -19.31 16.00
C HIS A 451 14.37 -19.50 14.63
N PRO A 452 15.08 -19.98 13.59
CA PRO A 452 14.47 -20.27 12.30
C PRO A 452 13.31 -21.27 12.41
N TYR A 453 12.31 -21.16 11.54
CA TYR A 453 11.19 -22.10 11.47
C TYR A 453 11.53 -23.41 10.74
N THR A 454 12.66 -24.01 11.10
CA THR A 454 13.06 -25.36 10.67
C THR A 454 12.28 -26.44 11.42
N LEU A 455 12.37 -27.70 10.98
CA LEU A 455 11.61 -28.81 11.58
C LEU A 455 11.91 -29.05 13.07
N ASP A 456 13.06 -28.59 13.56
CA ASP A 456 13.51 -28.65 14.95
C ASP A 456 13.14 -27.40 15.80
N PHE A 457 12.35 -26.47 15.24
CA PHE A 457 11.98 -25.23 15.91
C PHE A 457 11.46 -25.45 17.36
N PRO A 458 12.07 -24.82 18.39
CA PRO A 458 11.79 -25.13 19.79
C PRO A 458 10.49 -24.50 20.31
N GLY A 459 9.92 -23.52 19.60
CA GLY A 459 8.73 -22.80 20.04
C GLY A 459 7.52 -23.70 20.33
N ALA A 460 6.85 -23.44 21.44
CA ALA A 460 5.71 -24.24 21.91
C ALA A 460 4.41 -23.84 21.19
N ILE A 461 4.11 -24.51 20.08
CA ILE A 461 2.78 -24.48 19.45
C ILE A 461 1.95 -25.62 20.04
N ASN A 462 0.89 -25.28 20.77
CA ASN A 462 0.14 -26.22 21.63
C ASN A 462 -0.44 -27.44 20.87
N ASN A 463 -0.84 -27.26 19.62
CA ASN A 463 -1.36 -28.35 18.80
C ASN A 463 -0.23 -28.98 17.97
N LYS A 464 0.10 -30.25 18.24
CA LYS A 464 1.19 -30.98 17.57
C LYS A 464 0.99 -31.09 16.06
N ASN A 465 -0.23 -31.38 15.60
CA ASN A 465 -0.51 -31.51 14.16
C ASN A 465 -0.38 -30.16 13.45
N VAL A 466 -0.84 -29.07 14.10
CA VAL A 466 -0.66 -27.70 13.60
C VAL A 466 0.82 -27.34 13.53
N LYS A 467 1.62 -27.66 14.57
CA LYS A 467 3.06 -27.42 14.57
C LYS A 467 3.76 -28.16 13.43
N GLN A 468 3.48 -29.46 13.29
CA GLN A 468 4.09 -30.29 12.24
C GLN A 468 3.70 -29.79 10.85
N SER A 469 2.44 -29.43 10.64
CA SER A 469 1.97 -28.91 9.35
C SER A 469 2.55 -27.53 9.04
N PHE A 470 2.67 -26.65 10.03
CA PHE A 470 3.26 -25.33 9.88
C PHE A 470 4.72 -25.40 9.42
N LEU A 471 5.54 -26.17 10.14
CA LEU A 471 6.96 -26.35 9.82
C LEU A 471 7.13 -27.17 8.53
N GLY A 472 6.26 -28.15 8.31
CA GLY A 472 6.25 -28.98 7.11
C GLY A 472 6.02 -28.17 5.84
N ILE A 473 5.03 -27.27 5.84
CA ILE A 473 4.74 -26.41 4.68
C ILE A 473 5.92 -25.47 4.38
N LEU A 474 6.50 -24.81 5.41
CA LEU A 474 7.67 -23.95 5.18
C LEU A 474 8.88 -24.75 4.68
N ASN A 475 9.11 -25.95 5.22
CA ASN A 475 10.17 -26.83 4.74
C ASN A 475 9.93 -27.27 3.29
N ASP A 476 8.69 -27.56 2.92
CA ASP A 476 8.32 -28.01 1.58
C ASP A 476 8.55 -26.93 0.51
N VAL A 477 8.28 -25.66 0.88
CA VAL A 477 8.56 -24.51 0.01
C VAL A 477 10.06 -24.25 -0.14
N GLU A 478 10.85 -24.44 0.92
CA GLU A 478 12.28 -24.10 0.91
C GLU A 478 13.19 -25.25 0.43
N GLU A 479 12.91 -26.50 0.80
CA GLU A 479 13.77 -27.65 0.50
C GLU A 479 13.25 -28.49 -0.68
N ASN A 480 11.93 -28.55 -0.87
CA ASN A 480 11.30 -29.33 -1.95
C ASN A 480 10.83 -28.45 -3.12
N GLU A 481 11.14 -27.15 -3.10
CA GLU A 481 10.83 -26.15 -4.14
C GLU A 481 9.33 -26.13 -4.55
N VAL A 482 8.44 -26.45 -3.63
CA VAL A 482 7.00 -26.39 -3.89
C VAL A 482 6.57 -24.93 -3.95
N SER A 483 5.85 -24.56 -5.02
CA SER A 483 5.39 -23.18 -5.22
C SER A 483 4.56 -22.69 -4.01
N PRO A 484 4.93 -21.54 -3.39
CA PRO A 484 4.17 -20.96 -2.29
C PRO A 484 2.76 -20.54 -2.70
N ASP A 485 2.57 -20.17 -3.96
CA ASP A 485 1.28 -19.73 -4.53
C ASP A 485 0.21 -20.81 -4.42
N LYS A 486 0.58 -22.07 -4.68
CA LYS A 486 -0.31 -23.23 -4.51
C LYS A 486 -0.80 -23.34 -3.06
N TYR A 487 0.11 -23.20 -2.09
CA TYR A 487 -0.27 -23.20 -0.68
C TYR A 487 -1.17 -22.03 -0.32
N ILE A 488 -0.87 -20.81 -0.81
CA ILE A 488 -1.68 -19.62 -0.56
C ILE A 488 -3.12 -19.82 -1.07
N LEU A 489 -3.29 -20.25 -2.32
CA LEU A 489 -4.59 -20.52 -2.93
C LEU A 489 -5.37 -21.58 -2.12
N HIS A 490 -4.71 -22.68 -1.76
CA HIS A 490 -5.34 -23.75 -0.98
C HIS A 490 -5.73 -23.32 0.43
N ILE A 491 -4.91 -22.49 1.10
CA ILE A 491 -5.18 -21.92 2.42
C ILE A 491 -6.37 -20.97 2.35
N LEU A 492 -6.35 -20.01 1.41
CA LEU A 492 -7.41 -19.00 1.28
C LEU A 492 -8.75 -19.64 0.91
N LYS A 493 -8.77 -20.56 -0.07
CA LYS A 493 -10.03 -21.23 -0.47
C LYS A 493 -10.65 -22.00 0.69
N ARG A 494 -9.85 -22.75 1.45
CA ARG A 494 -10.34 -23.52 2.60
C ARG A 494 -10.75 -22.61 3.75
N SER A 495 -10.07 -21.49 3.97
CA SER A 495 -10.44 -20.50 4.99
C SER A 495 -11.78 -19.84 4.64
N ILE A 496 -12.05 -19.57 3.35
CA ILE A 496 -13.36 -19.11 2.87
C ILE A 496 -14.43 -20.17 3.14
N ILE A 497 -14.18 -21.45 2.84
CA ILE A 497 -15.11 -22.55 3.14
C ILE A 497 -15.39 -22.64 4.66
N GLU A 498 -14.35 -22.57 5.50
CA GLU A 498 -14.49 -22.59 6.95
C GLU A 498 -15.25 -21.38 7.50
N LYS A 499 -15.11 -20.23 6.86
CA LYS A 499 -15.91 -19.03 7.15
C LYS A 499 -17.36 -19.22 6.72
N GLU A 500 -17.62 -19.78 5.54
CA GLU A 500 -18.96 -20.05 5.00
C GLU A 500 -19.72 -21.10 5.81
N LYS A 501 -19.03 -22.11 6.35
CA LYS A 501 -19.63 -23.06 7.32
C LYS A 501 -20.21 -22.36 8.56
N GLN A 502 -19.79 -21.12 8.83
CA GLN A 502 -20.32 -20.29 9.89
C GLN A 502 -21.47 -19.36 9.47
N ASN A 503 -21.81 -19.29 8.18
CA ASN A 503 -23.00 -18.57 7.72
C ASN A 503 -24.24 -19.41 8.03
N ILE A 504 -25.01 -18.96 9.02
CA ILE A 504 -26.28 -19.54 9.39
C ILE A 504 -27.38 -18.62 8.93
N VAL A 505 -28.37 -19.17 8.23
CA VAL A 505 -29.66 -18.49 8.07
C VAL A 505 -30.35 -18.53 9.43
N LEU A 506 -30.43 -17.37 10.07
CA LEU A 506 -31.17 -17.23 11.32
C LEU A 506 -32.66 -17.45 11.07
N LEU A 507 -33.28 -18.29 11.87
CA LEU A 507 -34.71 -18.50 11.84
C LEU A 507 -35.40 -17.24 12.35
N ASN A 508 -36.31 -16.71 11.55
CA ASN A 508 -37.21 -15.66 11.96
C ASN A 508 -38.54 -16.29 12.40
N PRO A 509 -38.94 -16.16 13.68
CA PRO A 509 -40.21 -16.69 14.13
C PRO A 509 -41.42 -15.84 13.67
N VAL A 510 -41.17 -14.64 13.13
CA VAL A 510 -42.19 -13.82 12.46
C VAL A 510 -42.53 -14.48 11.12
N THR A 511 -43.80 -14.87 10.98
CA THR A 511 -44.38 -15.37 9.72
C THR A 511 -45.56 -14.48 9.35
N ARG A 512 -46.20 -14.66 8.17
CA ARG A 512 -47.38 -13.83 7.78
C ARG A 512 -48.52 -13.82 8.83
N GLU A 513 -48.49 -14.68 9.85
CA GLU A 513 -49.43 -14.76 10.97
C GLU A 513 -48.72 -14.93 12.34
N SER A 514 -47.63 -14.22 12.67
CA SER A 514 -47.04 -14.32 14.02
C SER A 514 -48.01 -13.86 15.11
N LYS A 515 -48.27 -14.75 16.08
CA LYS A 515 -49.04 -14.51 17.30
C LYS A 515 -48.13 -14.43 18.54
N LEU A 516 -46.85 -14.08 18.37
CA LEU A 516 -45.93 -14.03 19.51
C LEU A 516 -46.29 -12.86 20.41
N ASN A 517 -46.73 -13.16 21.63
CA ASN A 517 -46.97 -12.12 22.63
C ASN A 517 -45.66 -11.72 23.33
N ILE A 518 -45.68 -10.59 24.04
CA ILE A 518 -44.51 -10.03 24.73
C ILE A 518 -43.85 -11.05 25.68
N ASN A 519 -44.62 -11.88 26.39
CA ASN A 519 -44.05 -12.88 27.30
C ASN A 519 -43.26 -13.94 26.52
N GLU A 520 -43.77 -14.38 25.37
CA GLU A 520 -43.09 -15.35 24.53
C GLU A 520 -41.79 -14.80 23.95
N ILE A 521 -41.74 -13.50 23.63
CA ILE A 521 -40.52 -12.81 23.17
C ILE A 521 -39.51 -12.75 24.32
N LEU A 522 -39.94 -12.37 25.52
CA LEU A 522 -39.07 -12.32 26.69
C LEU A 522 -38.48 -13.69 27.04
N GLU A 523 -39.28 -14.77 26.95
CA GLU A 523 -38.78 -16.14 27.13
C GLU A 523 -37.70 -16.52 26.11
N LEU A 524 -37.88 -16.15 24.84
CA LEU A 524 -36.89 -16.42 23.79
C LEU A 524 -35.58 -15.69 24.07
N LEU A 525 -35.66 -14.40 24.42
CA LEU A 525 -34.50 -13.59 24.78
C LEU A 525 -33.80 -14.15 26.02
N GLU A 526 -34.55 -14.51 27.06
CA GLU A 526 -34.00 -15.06 28.30
C GLU A 526 -33.27 -16.39 28.06
N GLN A 527 -33.86 -17.29 27.26
CA GLN A 527 -33.22 -18.54 26.86
C GLN A 527 -31.96 -18.29 26.04
N HIS A 528 -31.96 -17.27 25.18
CA HIS A 528 -30.82 -16.91 24.35
C HIS A 528 -29.68 -16.32 25.18
N PHE A 529 -29.98 -15.43 26.13
CA PHE A 529 -29.00 -14.81 27.01
C PHE A 529 -28.34 -15.84 27.93
N ASN A 530 -29.12 -16.80 28.44
CA ASN A 530 -28.66 -17.80 29.42
C ASN A 530 -28.25 -19.15 28.80
N TYR A 531 -28.14 -19.24 27.47
CA TYR A 531 -27.66 -20.45 26.82
C TYR A 531 -26.21 -20.75 27.24
N LYS A 532 -25.83 -22.04 27.27
CA LYS A 532 -24.48 -22.45 27.65
C LYS A 532 -23.53 -22.33 26.45
N TYR A 533 -22.72 -21.28 26.45
CA TYR A 533 -21.70 -21.03 25.43
C TYR A 533 -20.32 -21.55 25.84
N SER A 534 -19.58 -22.10 24.88
CA SER A 534 -18.20 -22.59 25.02
C SER A 534 -17.16 -21.45 25.03
N SER A 535 -17.54 -20.27 24.54
CA SER A 535 -16.71 -19.05 24.47
C SER A 535 -17.25 -17.92 25.36
N ARG A 536 -16.40 -16.95 25.75
CA ARG A 536 -16.86 -15.70 26.41
C ARG A 536 -17.68 -14.89 25.40
N GLY A 537 -18.88 -14.43 25.78
CA GLY A 537 -19.70 -13.62 24.86
C GLY A 537 -21.18 -13.39 25.24
N ALA A 538 -21.76 -14.10 26.21
CA ALA A 538 -23.21 -13.98 26.52
C ALA A 538 -23.69 -12.54 26.82
N SER A 539 -22.82 -11.69 27.37
CA SER A 539 -23.14 -10.32 27.77
C SER A 539 -23.47 -9.37 26.61
N ILE A 540 -23.09 -9.70 25.36
CA ILE A 540 -23.41 -8.90 24.18
C ILE A 540 -24.89 -9.04 23.77
N LEU A 541 -25.52 -10.18 24.05
CA LEU A 541 -26.87 -10.47 23.59
C LEU A 541 -27.92 -9.54 24.20
N PRO A 542 -27.90 -9.25 25.52
CA PRO A 542 -28.78 -8.24 26.09
C PRO A 542 -28.51 -6.84 25.52
N VAL A 543 -27.26 -6.49 25.23
CA VAL A 543 -26.92 -5.18 24.65
C VAL A 543 -27.53 -5.01 23.27
N VAL A 544 -27.40 -6.02 22.42
CA VAL A 544 -28.04 -6.03 21.09
C VAL A 544 -29.56 -5.96 21.21
N ALA A 545 -30.16 -6.63 22.19
CA ALA A 545 -31.61 -6.57 22.41
C ALA A 545 -32.08 -5.16 22.80
N PHE A 546 -31.40 -4.48 23.72
CA PHE A 546 -31.75 -3.11 24.06
C PHE A 546 -31.46 -2.14 22.92
N TYR A 547 -30.34 -2.30 22.21
CA TYR A 547 -30.05 -1.47 21.04
C TYR A 547 -31.19 -1.54 20.01
N THR A 548 -31.67 -2.75 19.75
CA THR A 548 -32.82 -3.01 18.86
C THR A 548 -34.10 -2.33 19.38
N ILE A 549 -34.36 -2.39 20.68
CA ILE A 549 -35.49 -1.66 21.29
C ILE A 549 -35.36 -0.16 21.06
N TYR A 550 -34.18 0.42 21.26
CA TYR A 550 -33.96 1.85 21.04
C TYR A 550 -34.14 2.23 19.56
N GLN A 551 -33.74 1.39 18.61
CA GLN A 551 -34.05 1.61 17.19
C GLN A 551 -35.56 1.71 16.94
N CYS A 552 -36.37 0.88 17.60
CA CYS A 552 -37.83 0.95 17.48
C CYS A 552 -38.41 2.19 18.19
N LEU A 553 -37.98 2.45 19.43
CA LEU A 553 -38.45 3.57 20.22
C LEU A 553 -38.14 4.93 19.57
N LEU A 554 -36.97 5.09 18.93
CA LEU A 554 -36.61 6.34 18.26
C LEU A 554 -37.54 6.68 17.08
N GLU A 555 -38.09 5.66 16.42
CA GLU A 555 -39.00 5.83 15.29
C GLU A 555 -40.43 6.12 15.73
N GLU A 556 -40.87 5.53 16.84
CA GLU A 556 -42.29 5.51 17.24
C GLU A 556 -42.62 6.53 18.33
N MET A 557 -41.66 6.87 19.20
CA MET A 557 -41.95 7.71 20.36
C MET A 557 -41.56 9.17 20.15
N ASN A 558 -42.55 10.06 20.32
CA ASN A 558 -42.38 11.52 20.26
C ASN A 558 -41.25 12.06 21.16
N ARG A 559 -40.96 11.42 22.31
CA ARG A 559 -39.87 11.84 23.21
C ARG A 559 -38.49 11.84 22.54
N TYR A 560 -38.31 11.03 21.50
CA TYR A 560 -37.04 10.92 20.77
C TYR A 560 -36.98 11.76 19.49
N LYS A 561 -38.01 12.57 19.19
CA LYS A 561 -37.95 13.51 18.07
C LYS A 561 -36.73 14.45 18.21
N GLY A 562 -35.99 14.61 17.11
CA GLY A 562 -34.76 15.40 17.07
C GLY A 562 -33.56 14.75 17.77
N LYS A 563 -33.55 13.41 17.85
CA LYS A 563 -32.47 12.62 18.44
C LYS A 563 -32.07 11.49 17.50
N TYR A 564 -30.87 10.98 17.69
CA TYR A 564 -30.36 9.84 16.93
C TYR A 564 -29.64 8.85 17.85
N LEU A 565 -29.59 7.59 17.43
CA LEU A 565 -28.92 6.50 18.14
C LEU A 565 -27.50 6.35 17.60
N GLU A 566 -26.50 6.34 18.47
CA GLU A 566 -25.11 6.10 18.09
C GLU A 566 -24.94 4.65 17.59
N GLU A 567 -24.01 4.39 16.67
CA GLU A 567 -23.73 3.03 16.23
C GLU A 567 -23.15 2.19 17.37
N LEU A 568 -23.47 0.89 17.41
CA LEU A 568 -23.00 0.01 18.47
C LEU A 568 -21.47 -0.17 18.37
N GLY A 569 -20.74 0.28 19.39
CA GLY A 569 -19.29 0.15 19.49
C GLY A 569 -18.81 -1.29 19.76
N SER A 570 -17.49 -1.51 19.75
CA SER A 570 -16.88 -2.82 20.07
C SER A 570 -16.74 -3.02 21.59
N HIS A 571 -17.40 -4.02 22.20
CA HIS A 571 -17.29 -4.34 23.64
C HIS A 571 -15.94 -4.91 24.08
N TYR A 572 -14.99 -5.13 23.17
CA TYR A 572 -13.63 -5.62 23.53
C TYR A 572 -12.64 -4.52 23.92
N SER A 573 -13.01 -3.23 23.86
CA SER A 573 -12.16 -2.19 24.43
C SER A 573 -12.23 -2.26 25.95
N SER A 574 -11.13 -2.62 26.60
CA SER A 574 -10.95 -2.43 28.03
C SER A 574 -11.40 -1.01 28.43
N ASP A 575 -12.37 -0.92 29.35
CA ASP A 575 -12.98 0.32 29.87
C ASP A 575 -11.98 1.39 30.34
N ARG A 576 -10.69 1.04 30.46
CA ARG A 576 -9.61 1.98 30.81
C ARG A 576 -9.10 2.86 29.66
N SER A 577 -9.50 2.60 28.41
CA SER A 577 -8.96 3.30 27.23
C SER A 577 -9.99 3.91 26.28
N SER A 578 -11.27 3.55 26.40
CA SER A 578 -12.35 4.16 25.62
C SER A 578 -13.11 5.14 26.50
N ASN A 579 -13.09 6.44 26.17
CA ASN A 579 -13.95 7.48 26.76
C ASN A 579 -15.46 7.28 26.39
N ALA A 580 -15.93 6.04 26.33
CA ALA A 580 -17.31 5.70 25.95
C ALA A 580 -18.27 6.04 27.10
N ALA A 581 -19.38 6.70 26.78
CA ALA A 581 -20.35 7.14 27.79
C ALA A 581 -21.17 5.96 28.37
N GLY A 582 -21.44 4.91 27.58
CA GLY A 582 -22.16 3.69 27.97
C GLY A 582 -22.30 2.72 26.79
N ASP A 583 -23.03 1.63 26.97
CA ASP A 583 -23.22 0.59 25.94
C ASP A 583 -24.15 1.04 24.81
N ILE A 584 -25.18 1.84 25.15
CA ILE A 584 -26.13 2.42 24.19
C ILE A 584 -26.24 3.90 24.47
N VAL A 585 -26.12 4.72 23.42
CA VAL A 585 -26.09 6.18 23.53
C VAL A 585 -27.06 6.81 22.55
N VAL A 586 -27.97 7.63 23.06
CA VAL A 586 -28.88 8.48 22.28
C VAL A 586 -28.42 9.93 22.40
N ARG A 587 -28.27 10.62 21.27
CA ARG A 587 -27.79 12.00 21.19
C ARG A 587 -28.83 12.96 20.65
N ASN A 588 -28.73 14.22 21.04
CA ASN A 588 -29.53 15.30 20.47
C ASN A 588 -28.96 15.69 19.10
N THR A 589 -29.82 15.74 18.08
CA THR A 589 -29.40 16.14 16.72
C THR A 589 -28.97 17.62 16.65
N SER A 590 -29.45 18.46 17.58
CA SER A 590 -29.20 19.91 17.57
C SER A 590 -27.78 20.31 17.97
N ASP A 591 -27.14 19.58 18.88
CA ASP A 591 -25.87 19.98 19.51
C ASP A 591 -24.95 18.81 19.83
N ASP A 592 -25.29 17.61 19.35
CA ASP A 592 -24.54 16.36 19.54
C ASP A 592 -24.32 15.92 21.00
N THR A 593 -25.06 16.53 21.94
CA THR A 593 -24.95 16.19 23.35
C THR A 593 -25.67 14.89 23.68
N HIS A 594 -25.16 14.17 24.69
CA HIS A 594 -25.78 12.94 25.19
C HIS A 594 -27.15 13.24 25.81
N TYR A 595 -28.20 12.63 25.27
CA TYR A 595 -29.53 12.70 25.86
C TYR A 595 -29.73 11.58 26.88
N GLU A 596 -29.53 10.34 26.44
CA GLU A 596 -29.80 9.14 27.22
C GLU A 596 -28.72 8.10 26.99
N VAL A 597 -28.23 7.50 28.07
CA VAL A 597 -27.17 6.50 28.07
C VAL A 597 -27.63 5.27 28.84
N VAL A 598 -27.37 4.08 28.30
CA VAL A 598 -27.71 2.80 28.94
C VAL A 598 -26.46 1.96 29.11
N GLU A 599 -26.30 1.41 30.31
CA GLU A 599 -25.24 0.49 30.68
C GLU A 599 -25.84 -0.84 31.17
N ILE A 600 -25.37 -1.95 30.62
CA ILE A 600 -25.94 -3.28 30.77
C ILE A 600 -24.94 -4.17 31.50
N LYS A 601 -25.39 -4.71 32.64
CA LYS A 601 -24.60 -5.55 33.54
C LYS A 601 -25.22 -6.95 33.61
N PHE A 602 -24.82 -7.82 32.69
CA PHE A 602 -25.31 -9.20 32.62
C PHE A 602 -24.55 -10.12 33.59
N GLY A 603 -25.26 -10.75 34.53
CA GLY A 603 -24.68 -11.62 35.56
C GLY A 603 -23.84 -10.89 36.62
N ILE A 604 -24.03 -9.57 36.77
CA ILE A 604 -23.27 -8.73 37.69
C ILE A 604 -24.25 -7.97 38.58
N LYS A 605 -24.20 -8.24 39.89
CA LYS A 605 -24.92 -7.45 40.90
C LYS A 605 -24.48 -6.00 40.89
N ILE A 606 -25.45 -5.08 40.94
CA ILE A 606 -25.16 -3.65 41.07
C ILE A 606 -24.71 -3.36 42.50
N ASP A 607 -23.56 -2.72 42.64
CA ASP A 607 -22.97 -2.27 43.90
C ASP A 607 -22.64 -0.76 43.84
N ASN A 608 -22.08 -0.24 44.95
CA ASN A 608 -21.67 1.17 45.02
C ASN A 608 -20.54 1.52 44.04
N ILE A 609 -19.70 0.56 43.64
CA ILE A 609 -18.59 0.82 42.71
C ILE A 609 -19.16 1.15 41.33
N ILE A 610 -20.12 0.35 40.87
CA ILE A 610 -20.81 0.58 39.59
C ILE A 610 -21.54 1.93 39.57
N LEU A 611 -22.13 2.33 40.70
CA LEU A 611 -22.77 3.65 40.82
C LEU A 611 -21.77 4.80 40.76
N GLU A 612 -20.62 4.68 41.41
CA GLU A 612 -19.55 5.69 41.35
C GLU A 612 -18.91 5.75 39.94
N ASP A 613 -18.78 4.62 39.26
CA ASP A 613 -18.31 4.58 37.87
C ASP A 613 -19.28 5.33 36.94
N ALA A 614 -20.60 5.12 37.11
CA ALA A 614 -21.62 5.89 36.39
C ALA A 614 -21.54 7.39 36.73
N TYR A 615 -21.38 7.74 38.02
CA TYR A 615 -21.20 9.13 38.44
C TYR A 615 -19.99 9.79 37.77
N ASN A 616 -18.85 9.09 37.70
CA ASN A 616 -17.64 9.59 37.07
C ASN A 616 -17.81 9.84 35.56
N LYS A 617 -18.70 9.11 34.88
CA LYS A 617 -19.08 9.35 33.48
C LYS A 617 -20.07 10.51 33.32
N ILE A 618 -21.01 10.65 34.26
CA ILE A 618 -22.01 11.73 34.28
C ILE A 618 -21.36 13.09 34.57
N LYS A 619 -20.49 13.16 35.58
CA LYS A 619 -19.89 14.40 36.07
C LYS A 619 -19.24 15.30 35.01
N PRO A 620 -18.45 14.79 34.04
CA PRO A 620 -17.86 15.62 32.99
C PRO A 620 -18.78 15.88 31.78
N THR A 621 -20.02 15.36 31.78
CA THR A 621 -20.90 15.36 30.60
C THR A 621 -22.24 16.03 30.87
N LYS A 622 -23.04 16.26 29.82
CA LYS A 622 -24.40 16.83 29.91
C LYS A 622 -25.48 15.77 29.73
N ILE A 623 -25.25 14.56 30.24
CA ILE A 623 -26.21 13.45 30.12
C ILE A 623 -27.49 13.81 30.90
N GLN A 624 -28.66 13.65 30.28
CA GLN A 624 -29.94 13.92 30.95
C GLN A 624 -30.49 12.70 31.67
N ARG A 625 -30.26 11.50 31.11
CA ARG A 625 -30.70 10.22 31.68
C ARG A 625 -29.62 9.17 31.55
N TYR A 626 -29.37 8.45 32.64
CA TYR A 626 -28.40 7.37 32.68
C TYR A 626 -29.08 6.12 33.26
N TYR A 627 -29.06 5.01 32.53
CA TYR A 627 -29.68 3.75 32.93
C TYR A 627 -28.61 2.73 33.25
N ILE A 628 -28.75 2.03 34.37
CA ILE A 628 -27.96 0.84 34.72
C ILE A 628 -28.94 -0.33 34.83
N LEU A 629 -28.83 -1.27 33.90
CA LEU A 629 -29.73 -2.41 33.77
C LEU A 629 -28.98 -3.70 34.09
N SER A 630 -29.43 -4.45 35.09
CA SER A 630 -28.79 -5.70 35.52
C SER A 630 -29.76 -6.86 35.63
N THR A 631 -29.28 -8.08 35.40
CA THR A 631 -30.03 -9.30 35.72
C THR A 631 -30.13 -9.58 37.22
N GLU A 632 -29.24 -9.00 38.03
CA GLU A 632 -29.22 -9.17 39.48
C GLU A 632 -29.65 -7.89 40.19
N GLU A 633 -30.85 -7.90 40.78
CA GLU A 633 -31.36 -6.73 41.51
C GLU A 633 -30.69 -6.54 42.87
N PRO A 634 -30.47 -5.28 43.30
CA PRO A 634 -30.04 -4.99 44.66
C PRO A 634 -31.11 -5.40 45.68
N SER A 635 -30.65 -5.77 46.88
CA SER A 635 -31.53 -6.03 48.03
C SER A 635 -32.28 -4.76 48.45
N ASN A 636 -33.35 -4.90 49.25
CA ASN A 636 -34.13 -3.74 49.72
C ASN A 636 -33.30 -2.73 50.51
N GLN A 637 -32.29 -3.18 51.26
CA GLN A 637 -31.38 -2.29 52.00
C GLN A 637 -30.45 -1.53 51.06
N GLU A 638 -29.92 -2.20 50.03
CA GLU A 638 -29.09 -1.58 49.00
C GLU A 638 -29.89 -0.57 48.17
N LYS A 639 -31.16 -0.88 47.83
CA LYS A 639 -32.07 0.04 47.14
C LYS A 639 -32.22 1.37 47.87
N ILE A 640 -32.42 1.34 49.19
CA ILE A 640 -32.55 2.58 50.00
C ILE A 640 -31.26 3.41 49.95
N ALA A 641 -30.09 2.75 50.03
CA ALA A 641 -28.80 3.44 49.94
C ALA A 641 -28.58 4.04 48.53
N PHE A 642 -28.97 3.31 47.49
CA PHE A 642 -28.86 3.74 46.11
C PHE A 642 -29.81 4.90 45.80
N ASP A 643 -31.04 4.86 46.30
CA ASP A 643 -32.04 5.93 46.09
C ASP A 643 -31.52 7.27 46.62
N LYS A 644 -30.90 7.27 47.79
CA LYS A 644 -30.25 8.47 48.35
C LYS A 644 -29.14 8.98 47.42
N ARG A 645 -28.26 8.09 46.94
CA ARG A 645 -27.15 8.47 46.05
C ARG A 645 -27.66 8.97 44.69
N ILE A 646 -28.69 8.34 44.14
CA ILE A 646 -29.35 8.74 42.88
C ILE A 646 -29.95 10.15 43.01
N GLU A 647 -30.59 10.45 44.15
CA GLU A 647 -31.14 11.78 44.43
C GLU A 647 -30.05 12.86 44.53
N GLU A 648 -28.93 12.55 45.18
CA GLU A 648 -27.75 13.43 45.22
C GLU A 648 -27.23 13.73 43.79
N ILE A 649 -27.06 12.70 42.95
CA ILE A 649 -26.57 12.87 41.57
C ILE A 649 -27.50 13.76 40.75
N LYS A 650 -28.82 13.57 40.90
CA LYS A 650 -29.82 14.39 40.23
C LYS A 650 -29.76 15.85 40.68
N ASN A 651 -29.59 16.10 41.99
CA ASN A 651 -29.51 17.45 42.54
C ASN A 651 -28.21 18.17 42.17
N GLU A 652 -27.09 17.44 42.11
CA GLU A 652 -25.78 17.99 41.76
C GLU A 652 -25.62 18.27 40.25
N HIS A 653 -26.07 17.35 39.39
CA HIS A 653 -25.73 17.36 37.95
C HIS A 653 -26.94 17.40 37.01
N GLY A 654 -28.17 17.36 37.55
CA GLY A 654 -29.40 17.38 36.74
C GLY A 654 -29.68 16.11 35.94
N CYS A 655 -28.84 15.08 36.06
CA CYS A 655 -29.00 13.79 35.39
C CYS A 655 -29.91 12.85 36.19
N GLN A 656 -30.89 12.25 35.53
CA GLN A 656 -31.73 11.20 36.11
C GLN A 656 -31.03 9.83 35.98
N LEU A 657 -30.41 9.36 37.07
CA LEU A 657 -29.85 8.01 37.16
C LEU A 657 -30.96 6.99 37.50
N ILE A 658 -31.07 5.91 36.73
CA ILE A 658 -32.13 4.90 36.84
C ILE A 658 -31.49 3.53 36.92
N VAL A 659 -31.73 2.83 38.03
CA VAL A 659 -31.26 1.46 38.26
C VAL A 659 -32.46 0.51 38.16
N ASN A 660 -32.41 -0.47 37.26
CA ASN A 660 -33.53 -1.39 37.07
C ASN A 660 -33.10 -2.81 36.66
N GLY A 661 -34.02 -3.76 36.83
CA GLY A 661 -33.86 -5.13 36.36
C GLY A 661 -33.93 -5.19 34.83
N LEU A 662 -32.99 -5.90 34.21
CA LEU A 662 -32.84 -6.03 32.76
C LEU A 662 -34.10 -6.55 32.10
N MET A 663 -34.62 -7.70 32.55
CA MET A 663 -35.84 -8.31 31.98
C MET A 663 -37.10 -7.47 32.24
N LYS A 664 -37.15 -6.77 33.38
CA LYS A 664 -38.26 -5.85 33.69
C LYS A 664 -38.27 -4.64 32.75
N ALA A 665 -37.09 -4.10 32.45
CA ALA A 665 -36.94 -3.00 31.50
C ALA A 665 -37.30 -3.44 30.07
N LEU A 666 -36.86 -4.63 29.62
CA LEU A 666 -37.27 -5.18 28.32
C LEU A 666 -38.80 -5.30 28.22
N ASN A 667 -39.46 -5.89 29.23
CA ASN A 667 -40.92 -6.01 29.26
C ASN A 667 -41.62 -4.64 29.19
N TYR A 668 -41.10 -3.65 29.92
CA TYR A 668 -41.64 -2.30 29.89
C TYR A 668 -41.52 -1.66 28.50
N TYR A 669 -40.35 -1.72 27.87
CA TYR A 669 -40.12 -1.11 26.56
C TYR A 669 -40.85 -1.83 25.42
N LEU A 670 -40.95 -3.16 25.46
CA LEU A 670 -41.73 -3.92 24.47
C LEU A 670 -43.22 -3.56 24.48
N ARG A 671 -43.76 -3.06 25.60
CA ARG A 671 -45.15 -2.56 25.68
C ARG A 671 -45.32 -1.15 25.10
N LEU A 672 -44.23 -0.43 24.85
CA LEU A 672 -44.24 0.92 24.32
C LEU A 672 -44.10 0.98 22.80
N ILE A 673 -43.65 -0.11 22.17
CA ILE A 673 -43.55 -0.22 20.72
C ILE A 673 -44.88 -0.73 20.14
N GLU A 674 -45.24 -0.23 18.95
CA GLU A 674 -46.49 -0.56 18.27
C GLU A 674 -46.46 -1.98 17.68
N ASP A 675 -45.31 -2.39 17.15
CA ASP A 675 -45.12 -3.66 16.48
C ASP A 675 -43.90 -4.42 17.03
N THR A 676 -44.19 -5.50 17.78
CA THR A 676 -43.15 -6.37 18.35
C THR A 676 -42.50 -7.29 17.32
N ASP A 677 -43.13 -7.52 16.17
CA ASP A 677 -42.54 -8.33 15.10
C ASP A 677 -41.38 -7.56 14.44
N LYS A 678 -41.55 -6.25 14.24
CA LYS A 678 -40.47 -5.36 13.79
C LYS A 678 -39.27 -5.37 14.73
N PHE A 679 -39.49 -5.48 16.04
CA PHE A 679 -38.40 -5.66 17.00
C PHE A 679 -37.66 -6.99 16.77
N LEU A 680 -38.38 -8.10 16.58
CA LEU A 680 -37.77 -9.41 16.34
C LEU A 680 -36.98 -9.46 15.03
N GLU A 681 -37.53 -8.88 13.95
CA GLU A 681 -36.86 -8.76 12.65
C GLU A 681 -35.53 -8.02 12.79
N ARG A 682 -35.54 -6.84 13.41
CA ARG A 682 -34.33 -6.04 13.64
C ARG A 682 -33.36 -6.72 14.60
N TYR A 683 -33.87 -7.43 15.61
CA TYR A 683 -33.01 -8.17 16.54
C TYR A 683 -32.22 -9.25 15.80
N ILE A 684 -32.87 -9.97 14.88
CA ILE A 684 -32.23 -10.97 14.02
C ILE A 684 -31.22 -10.34 13.08
N GLU A 685 -31.56 -9.21 12.46
CA GLU A 685 -30.63 -8.44 11.61
C GLU A 685 -29.40 -8.00 12.40
N ASN A 686 -29.58 -7.47 13.60
CA ASN A 686 -28.50 -7.04 14.48
C ASN A 686 -27.64 -8.23 14.97
N ILE A 687 -28.24 -9.37 15.32
CA ILE A 687 -27.49 -10.61 15.62
C ILE A 687 -26.65 -11.04 14.40
N ASN A 688 -27.22 -10.96 13.20
CA ASN A 688 -26.55 -11.43 12.00
C ASN A 688 -25.39 -10.52 11.56
N SER A 689 -25.57 -9.21 11.71
CA SER A 689 -24.62 -8.19 11.23
C SER A 689 -23.55 -7.79 12.26
N ASN A 690 -23.80 -7.98 13.55
CA ASN A 690 -22.89 -7.55 14.61
C ASN A 690 -21.63 -8.44 14.68
N PRO A 691 -20.41 -7.86 14.57
CA PRO A 691 -19.16 -8.60 14.50
C PRO A 691 -18.78 -9.33 15.80
N GLU A 692 -19.38 -8.96 16.93
CA GLU A 692 -19.11 -9.57 18.25
C GLU A 692 -20.05 -10.74 18.57
N ILE A 693 -21.09 -10.89 17.75
CA ILE A 693 -21.96 -12.06 17.80
C ILE A 693 -21.26 -13.22 17.11
N ASN A 694 -20.76 -14.16 17.90
CA ASN A 694 -20.13 -15.38 17.41
C ASN A 694 -21.15 -16.36 16.79
N TYR A 695 -20.63 -17.30 15.99
CA TYR A 695 -21.38 -18.40 15.39
C TYR A 695 -22.25 -19.16 16.41
N GLU A 696 -21.71 -19.41 17.60
CA GLU A 696 -22.40 -20.17 18.65
C GLU A 696 -23.69 -19.49 19.13
N HIS A 697 -23.72 -18.15 19.17
CA HIS A 697 -24.92 -17.38 19.47
C HIS A 697 -25.98 -17.54 18.36
N ARG A 698 -25.56 -17.54 17.10
CA ARG A 698 -26.48 -17.76 15.96
C ARG A 698 -27.07 -19.17 15.96
N VAL A 699 -26.24 -20.18 16.26
CA VAL A 699 -26.69 -21.57 16.42
C VAL A 699 -27.68 -21.70 17.58
N SER A 700 -27.38 -21.10 18.73
CA SER A 700 -28.24 -21.22 19.92
C SER A 700 -29.61 -20.61 19.66
N TRP A 701 -29.71 -19.46 18.99
CA TRP A 701 -30.98 -18.88 18.56
C TRP A 701 -31.83 -19.86 17.75
N ASN A 702 -31.27 -20.45 16.69
CA ASN A 702 -31.98 -21.43 15.88
C ASN A 702 -32.36 -22.68 16.69
N SER A 703 -31.49 -23.14 17.59
CA SER A 703 -31.77 -24.27 18.47
C SER A 703 -32.93 -24.00 19.43
N ILE A 704 -33.01 -22.79 19.98
CA ILE A 704 -34.08 -22.35 20.89
C ILE A 704 -35.42 -22.35 20.15
N LEU A 705 -35.46 -21.74 18.96
CA LEU A 705 -36.67 -21.68 18.14
C LEU A 705 -37.15 -23.07 17.69
N ASN A 706 -36.24 -23.92 17.23
CA ASN A 706 -36.60 -25.29 16.83
C ASN A 706 -37.19 -26.11 18.00
N LYS A 707 -36.67 -25.95 19.23
CA LYS A 707 -37.24 -26.60 20.41
C LYS A 707 -38.67 -26.11 20.70
N LYS A 708 -38.94 -24.82 20.52
CA LYS A 708 -40.28 -24.23 20.72
C LYS A 708 -41.28 -24.70 19.66
N ILE A 709 -40.87 -24.82 18.39
CA ILE A 709 -41.70 -25.36 17.29
C ILE A 709 -42.07 -26.83 17.53
N ILE A 710 -41.16 -27.63 18.11
CA ILE A 710 -41.43 -29.04 18.43
C ILE A 710 -42.41 -29.19 19.61
N HIS A 711 -42.45 -28.25 20.57
CA HIS A 711 -43.36 -28.28 21.73
C HIS A 711 -44.72 -27.60 21.49
N SER A 712 -44.91 -26.97 20.33
CA SER A 712 -46.18 -26.33 19.91
C SER A 712 -46.95 -27.13 18.85
N LYS A 713 -46.41 -28.29 18.45
CA LYS A 713 -47.14 -29.39 17.80
C LYS A 713 -47.49 -30.44 18.84
#